data_AF-A0A4R2C923-F1
#
_entry.id   AF-A0A4R2C923-F1
#
_cell.length_a   1.000
_cell.length_b   1.000
_cell.length_c   1.000
_cell.angle_alpha   90.00
_cell.angle_beta   90.00
_cell.angle_gamma   90.00
#
_symmetry.space_group_name_H-M   'P 1'
#
loop_
_entity.id
_entity.type
_entity.pdbx_description
1 polymer ?
#
loop_
_entity_poly.entity_id
_entity_poly.type
_entity_poly.pdbx_seq_one_letter_code
_entity_poly.pdbx_strand_id
1 'polypeptide(L)'
;MLRFDEIGVLPEPGDNVAISSRRLEAGTVIDFDGTAVTLPHTVLEGHRFVTRPVATGEPLLSWHTPFARALRDLEVGDYVCTPTSLAAVSARGVEGLPREPSARNEPLDPYELDESALNLGQQVTSVEQPGTFLGYPREQGPAGTRNHVVLLATSSLSSGFVTELARRFDGAEGFDGVVPVAHTEGGESGTPNNLHVLLATLAGFALNPNVAAVLIVDTEDELVSGQAIKDFMAEKGYPPIRVPHAFFTRQGAFEADLTAAGRLVEPWLPVVAAQRREEVPLADLWIGLQCGGSDAFSGVSANPLSGAVAREVIRHGGIAVLAETDELIGAEGYVLKNVRDLPTARRFLKTVQSFKERVGWHGHTAEGNPSGGNVYRGLYNIVLKSVGAARKLDRDVRLDHVIDYAEPMPGHGFVFMDSPGNDLESVAGQVASGCNLIFFTTGNGSITNFPFVPTIKFVTTSTRYELLRAEMDVDAGRYLTGMPMDDLTGETFDLTVRVASGEPSAGERAGHSQVSIWRNWRQSGPREGISITTDGRTSRDLADLPAEDRDAPLPGLPLEVATPSAIETPSTTGFPVTLLAADGRRAPEQVGLILPTSLCSGQIALRLAAQAEADRWAGDAVSRMVALPHTEGCGSSGGASEETFARTMLGYLLHPNTRMALLLEHGCEKTHNDYFRSRLVEAGADPSRFGWASIQADGGLDAVTARVRDWFGSFNLPSPEQVQGTVGELTVALEARGKLTRETAETMALIGREIVGAGGSVVLSSRGALLTDEGFRYAAFGSPAAVEPTIAHGQRFAVPGWHVMRMPGTDWMETATGFGAGGVQQVLAHVAGGTLSAQRFVPVVEFSNDPETVAKYGDDLDAVGSGDPQEQAQVGLEAIADVASRRHVPKAVASGNVGFQITRGLLGTSM
;
A
#
# COMPACT_ATOMS: atom_id res chain seq x y z
N MET A 1 10.39 -31.24 32.24
CA MET A 1 8.93 -31.06 32.34
C MET A 1 8.68 -29.57 32.44
N LEU A 2 7.85 -29.01 31.57
CA LEU A 2 7.51 -27.58 31.54
C LEU A 2 6.13 -27.41 32.19
N ARG A 3 5.90 -26.31 32.92
CA ARG A 3 4.57 -26.05 33.48
C ARG A 3 3.68 -25.35 32.44
N PHE A 4 2.39 -25.66 32.40
CA PHE A 4 1.46 -25.07 31.42
C PHE A 4 1.47 -23.53 31.44
N ASP A 5 1.50 -22.92 32.63
CA ASP A 5 1.52 -21.46 32.83
C ASP A 5 2.77 -20.77 32.25
N GLU A 6 3.81 -21.53 31.92
CA GLU A 6 5.04 -21.01 31.31
C GLU A 6 5.03 -21.07 29.77
N ILE A 7 4.09 -21.83 29.18
CA ILE A 7 4.13 -22.18 27.75
C ILE A 7 2.82 -22.02 27.00
N GLY A 8 1.71 -21.88 27.71
CA GLY A 8 0.37 -21.92 27.16
C GLY A 8 -0.44 -20.74 27.63
N VAL A 9 -1.12 -20.09 26.70
CA VAL A 9 -2.06 -19.01 26.98
C VAL A 9 -3.46 -19.48 26.63
N LEU A 10 -4.31 -19.64 27.64
CA LEU A 10 -5.73 -19.91 27.45
C LEU A 10 -6.46 -18.57 27.22
N PRO A 11 -7.10 -18.33 26.05
CA PRO A 11 -7.66 -17.01 25.75
C PRO A 11 -8.78 -16.59 26.71
N GLU A 12 -9.70 -17.50 27.04
CA GLU A 12 -10.72 -17.30 28.08
C GLU A 12 -10.93 -18.58 28.92
N PRO A 13 -11.30 -18.45 30.19
CA PRO A 13 -11.71 -19.60 31.00
C PRO A 13 -12.85 -20.37 30.32
N GLY A 14 -12.67 -21.67 30.09
CA GLY A 14 -13.66 -22.54 29.43
C GLY A 14 -13.34 -22.91 27.97
N ASP A 15 -12.40 -22.20 27.34
CA ASP A 15 -11.82 -22.64 26.08
C ASP A 15 -11.13 -24.01 26.23
N ASN A 16 -11.08 -24.79 25.16
CA ASN A 16 -10.51 -26.15 25.14
C ASN A 16 -9.18 -26.25 24.41
N VAL A 17 -8.64 -25.13 23.95
CA VAL A 17 -7.34 -25.05 23.29
C VAL A 17 -6.56 -23.85 23.82
N ALA A 18 -5.26 -24.02 24.00
CA ALA A 18 -4.35 -22.95 24.41
C ALA A 18 -3.40 -22.58 23.26
N ILE A 19 -2.97 -21.33 23.24
CA ILE A 19 -1.96 -20.81 22.31
C ILE A 19 -0.58 -21.08 22.91
N SER A 20 0.32 -21.69 22.15
CA SER A 20 1.69 -21.91 22.58
C SER A 20 2.50 -20.61 22.54
N SER A 21 3.11 -20.22 23.66
CA SER A 21 3.96 -19.01 23.76
C SER A 21 5.37 -19.19 23.19
N ARG A 22 5.73 -20.41 22.78
CA ARG A 22 7.00 -20.74 22.14
C ARG A 22 6.88 -21.99 21.28
N ARG A 23 7.91 -22.29 20.50
CA ARG A 23 8.04 -23.60 19.83
C ARG A 23 8.27 -24.71 20.87
N LEU A 24 7.48 -25.77 20.78
CA LEU A 24 7.55 -26.96 21.61
C LEU A 24 7.78 -28.17 20.70
N GLU A 25 8.87 -28.90 20.89
CA GLU A 25 9.18 -30.05 20.03
C GLU A 25 8.34 -31.28 20.39
N ALA A 26 8.10 -32.16 19.43
CA ALA A 26 7.54 -33.48 19.68
C ALA A 26 8.32 -34.21 20.80
N GLY A 27 7.60 -34.84 21.73
CA GLY A 27 8.17 -35.46 22.93
C GLY A 27 8.37 -34.52 24.12
N THR A 28 8.07 -33.22 23.99
CA THR A 28 8.07 -32.29 25.12
C THR A 28 7.03 -32.74 26.17
N VAL A 29 7.44 -32.81 27.44
CA VAL A 29 6.55 -33.17 28.55
C VAL A 29 6.06 -31.91 29.28
N ILE A 30 4.74 -31.71 29.27
CA ILE A 30 4.04 -30.59 29.90
C ILE A 30 3.32 -31.10 31.15
N ASP A 31 3.39 -30.32 32.22
CA ASP A 31 2.59 -30.50 33.42
C ASP A 31 1.31 -29.66 33.32
N PHE A 32 0.17 -30.33 33.15
CA PHE A 32 -1.16 -29.75 33.24
C PHE A 32 -1.73 -30.04 34.63
N ASP A 33 -1.60 -29.08 35.55
CA ASP A 33 -2.13 -29.15 36.92
C ASP A 33 -1.81 -30.47 37.65
N GLY A 34 -0.57 -30.95 37.55
CA GLY A 34 -0.08 -32.18 38.18
C GLY A 34 -0.15 -33.42 37.28
N THR A 35 -0.64 -33.29 36.04
CA THR A 35 -0.72 -34.38 35.06
C THR A 35 0.35 -34.20 33.98
N ALA A 36 1.29 -35.14 33.91
CA ALA A 36 2.34 -35.15 32.89
C ALA A 36 1.78 -35.65 31.53
N VAL A 37 1.81 -34.76 30.54
CA VAL A 37 1.37 -35.02 29.16
C VAL A 37 2.55 -34.88 28.22
N THR A 38 2.75 -35.85 27.33
CA THR A 38 3.81 -35.79 26.30
C THR A 38 3.20 -35.32 24.99
N LEU A 39 3.73 -34.24 24.41
CA LEU A 39 3.28 -33.74 23.12
C LEU A 39 3.60 -34.76 22.01
N PRO A 40 2.62 -35.21 21.22
CA PRO A 40 2.86 -36.15 20.12
C PRO A 40 3.52 -35.49 18.91
N HIS A 41 3.40 -34.16 18.78
CA HIS A 41 3.85 -33.39 17.64
C HIS A 41 4.54 -32.09 18.07
N THR A 42 5.36 -31.55 17.18
CA THR A 42 5.92 -30.20 17.34
C THR A 42 4.80 -29.17 17.18
N VAL A 43 4.68 -28.28 18.17
CA VAL A 43 3.73 -27.15 18.18
C VAL A 43 4.52 -25.86 18.10
N LEU A 44 4.24 -25.03 17.10
CA LEU A 44 4.94 -23.76 16.92
C LEU A 44 4.41 -22.68 17.87
N GLU A 45 5.19 -21.63 18.07
CA GLU A 45 4.73 -20.40 18.74
C GLU A 45 3.50 -19.84 18.00
N GLY A 46 2.48 -19.42 18.76
CA GLY A 46 1.20 -18.93 18.24
C GLY A 46 0.22 -20.04 17.83
N HIS A 47 0.68 -21.29 17.71
CA HIS A 47 -0.18 -22.42 17.35
C HIS A 47 -0.86 -23.04 18.56
N ARG A 48 -1.93 -23.80 18.32
CA ARG A 48 -2.83 -24.25 19.39
C ARG A 48 -2.70 -25.73 19.71
N PHE A 49 -2.78 -26.07 20.99
CA PHE A 49 -2.90 -27.45 21.45
C PHE A 49 -4.07 -27.60 22.41
N VAL A 50 -4.61 -28.82 22.48
CA VAL A 50 -5.79 -29.15 23.27
C VAL A 50 -5.46 -29.17 24.76
N THR A 51 -6.30 -28.55 25.59
CA THR A 51 -6.13 -28.50 27.07
C THR A 51 -7.06 -29.45 27.82
N ARG A 52 -8.09 -29.99 27.17
CA ARG A 52 -9.02 -31.00 27.69
C ARG A 52 -9.52 -31.88 26.55
N PRO A 53 -9.84 -33.17 26.77
CA PRO A 53 -10.31 -34.05 25.69
C PRO A 53 -11.49 -33.44 24.91
N VAL A 54 -11.48 -33.60 23.59
CA VAL A 54 -12.51 -33.12 22.65
C VAL A 54 -12.93 -34.26 21.74
N ALA A 55 -14.23 -34.59 21.73
CA ALA A 55 -14.73 -35.70 20.92
C ALA A 55 -14.84 -35.32 19.43
N THR A 56 -14.84 -36.32 18.57
CA THR A 56 -15.01 -36.14 17.12
C THR A 56 -16.28 -35.31 16.81
N GLY A 57 -16.12 -34.23 16.03
CA GLY A 57 -17.21 -33.32 15.64
C GLY A 57 -17.53 -32.21 16.63
N GLU A 58 -16.99 -32.27 17.86
CA GLU A 58 -17.14 -31.19 18.84
C GLU A 58 -16.34 -29.93 18.45
N PRO A 59 -16.80 -28.75 18.88
CA PRO A 59 -16.15 -27.48 18.57
C PRO A 59 -14.86 -27.28 19.38
N LEU A 60 -13.86 -26.71 18.71
CA LEU A 60 -12.68 -26.12 19.31
C LEU A 60 -12.93 -24.61 19.47
N LEU A 61 -12.74 -24.13 20.70
CA LEU A 61 -13.18 -22.82 21.16
C LEU A 61 -11.98 -21.91 21.44
N SER A 62 -12.07 -20.66 20.99
CA SER A 62 -11.16 -19.57 21.36
C SER A 62 -12.02 -18.34 21.65
N TRP A 63 -11.84 -17.72 22.83
CA TRP A 63 -12.73 -16.69 23.36
C TRP A 63 -14.22 -17.09 23.37
N HIS A 64 -14.50 -18.35 23.72
CA HIS A 64 -15.83 -18.99 23.68
C HIS A 64 -16.46 -19.09 22.29
N THR A 65 -15.71 -18.79 21.22
CA THR A 65 -16.19 -18.86 19.84
C THR A 65 -15.66 -20.13 19.16
N PRO A 66 -16.53 -20.97 18.56
CA PRO A 66 -16.10 -22.07 17.72
C PRO A 66 -15.34 -21.57 16.49
N PHE A 67 -14.10 -22.01 16.31
CA PHE A 67 -13.33 -21.70 15.10
C PHE A 67 -13.04 -22.94 14.24
N ALA A 68 -13.10 -24.13 14.84
CA ALA A 68 -12.85 -25.40 14.16
C ALA A 68 -13.62 -26.53 14.84
N ARG A 69 -13.74 -27.68 14.16
CA ARG A 69 -14.27 -28.92 14.73
C ARG A 69 -13.25 -30.03 14.64
N ALA A 70 -13.19 -30.85 15.68
CA ALA A 70 -12.32 -32.01 15.73
C ALA A 70 -12.70 -33.04 14.63
N LEU A 71 -11.70 -33.53 13.89
CA LEU A 71 -11.89 -34.56 12.86
C LEU A 71 -11.79 -35.99 13.41
N ARG A 72 -11.27 -36.12 14.62
CA ARG A 72 -11.14 -37.34 15.42
C ARG A 72 -11.23 -36.96 16.89
N ASP A 73 -11.24 -37.93 17.79
CA ASP A 73 -11.08 -37.66 19.21
C ASP A 73 -9.69 -37.07 19.44
N LEU A 74 -9.63 -35.96 20.18
CA LEU A 74 -8.40 -35.24 20.50
C LEU A 74 -8.13 -35.32 22.00
N GLU A 75 -6.91 -35.71 22.35
CA GLU A 75 -6.45 -35.81 23.73
C GLU A 75 -5.72 -34.54 24.18
N VAL A 76 -5.50 -34.37 25.49
CA VAL A 76 -4.71 -33.25 26.00
C VAL A 76 -3.31 -33.25 25.37
N GLY A 77 -2.86 -32.09 24.88
CA GLY A 77 -1.60 -31.92 24.19
C GLY A 77 -1.66 -32.19 22.67
N ASP A 78 -2.78 -32.65 22.11
CA ASP A 78 -2.90 -32.80 20.66
C ASP A 78 -2.78 -31.44 19.97
N TYR A 79 -1.98 -31.39 18.90
CA TYR A 79 -1.82 -30.20 18.07
C TYR A 79 -3.08 -29.98 17.22
N VAL A 80 -3.65 -28.78 17.30
CA VAL A 80 -4.79 -28.34 16.49
C VAL A 80 -4.29 -27.76 15.16
N CYS A 81 -4.60 -28.43 14.06
CA CYS A 81 -4.28 -27.96 12.72
C CYS A 81 -5.42 -28.27 11.74
N THR A 82 -5.76 -27.27 10.94
CA THR A 82 -6.66 -27.35 9.79
C THR A 82 -5.86 -27.66 8.52
N PRO A 83 -6.48 -28.14 7.42
CA PRO A 83 -5.77 -28.41 6.17
C PRO A 83 -4.91 -27.22 5.70
N THR A 84 -5.47 -26.01 5.74
CA THR A 84 -4.78 -24.77 5.34
C THR A 84 -3.59 -24.46 6.25
N SER A 85 -3.78 -24.55 7.58
CA SER A 85 -2.69 -24.28 8.53
C SER A 85 -1.56 -25.30 8.44
N LEU A 86 -1.89 -26.59 8.27
CA LEU A 86 -0.90 -27.64 8.15
C LEU A 86 -0.10 -27.49 6.84
N ALA A 87 -0.76 -27.13 5.73
CA ALA A 87 -0.10 -26.85 4.47
C ALA A 87 0.85 -25.65 4.55
N ALA A 88 0.40 -24.55 5.17
CA ALA A 88 1.21 -23.33 5.34
C ALA A 88 2.48 -23.59 6.18
N VAL A 89 2.39 -24.43 7.21
CA VAL A 89 3.55 -24.78 8.05
C VAL A 89 4.45 -25.81 7.37
N SER A 90 3.87 -26.83 6.71
CA SER A 90 4.61 -27.88 6.01
C SER A 90 5.41 -27.34 4.83
N ALA A 91 4.86 -26.36 4.10
CA ALA A 91 5.55 -25.69 2.99
C ALA A 91 6.86 -25.00 3.42
N ARG A 92 7.03 -24.73 4.73
CA ARG A 92 8.24 -24.14 5.33
C ARG A 92 9.17 -25.18 5.96
N GLY A 93 8.97 -26.47 5.69
CA GLY A 93 9.89 -27.54 6.08
C GLY A 93 9.96 -27.83 7.57
N VAL A 94 8.91 -27.52 8.33
CA VAL A 94 8.87 -27.80 9.78
C VAL A 94 8.70 -29.31 10.00
N GLU A 95 9.63 -29.90 10.76
CA GLU A 95 9.59 -31.31 11.13
C GLU A 95 8.70 -31.57 12.36
N GLY A 96 8.33 -32.84 12.59
CA GLY A 96 7.56 -33.25 13.78
C GLY A 96 6.06 -32.94 13.73
N LEU A 97 5.54 -32.50 12.58
CA LEU A 97 4.13 -32.19 12.36
C LEU A 97 3.25 -33.46 12.24
N PRO A 98 1.94 -33.36 12.50
CA PRO A 98 0.98 -34.41 12.15
C PRO A 98 0.91 -34.63 10.63
N ARG A 99 0.63 -35.87 10.22
CA ARG A 99 0.48 -36.23 8.79
C ARG A 99 -0.87 -35.83 8.20
N GLU A 100 -1.89 -35.78 9.04
CA GLU A 100 -3.27 -35.45 8.67
C GLU A 100 -3.76 -34.32 9.58
N PRO A 101 -4.66 -33.46 9.08
CA PRO A 101 -5.24 -32.40 9.89
C PRO A 101 -6.04 -32.98 11.07
N SER A 102 -5.91 -32.39 12.24
CA SER A 102 -6.67 -32.79 13.44
C SER A 102 -8.05 -32.12 13.52
N ALA A 103 -8.25 -31.02 12.79
CA ALA A 103 -9.48 -30.26 12.79
C ALA A 103 -9.85 -29.75 11.38
N ARG A 104 -11.11 -29.37 11.19
CA ARG A 104 -11.59 -28.62 10.03
C ARG A 104 -12.16 -27.27 10.47
N ASN A 105 -12.10 -26.26 9.62
CA ASN A 105 -12.69 -24.94 9.92
C ASN A 105 -14.19 -25.08 10.25
N GLU A 106 -14.64 -24.30 11.23
CA GLU A 106 -16.08 -24.12 11.48
C GLU A 106 -16.70 -23.41 10.27
N PRO A 107 -17.85 -23.88 9.75
CA PRO A 107 -18.59 -23.13 8.74
C PRO A 107 -19.00 -21.76 9.29
N LEU A 108 -18.75 -20.70 8.53
CA LEU A 108 -19.19 -19.36 8.88
C LEU A 108 -20.58 -19.11 8.28
N ASP A 109 -21.62 -19.32 9.07
CA ASP A 109 -22.98 -18.94 8.69
C ASP A 109 -23.19 -17.42 8.85
N PRO A 110 -24.03 -16.78 8.02
CA PRO A 110 -24.36 -15.37 8.19
C PRO A 110 -24.89 -15.09 9.60
N TYR A 111 -24.42 -14.02 10.21
CA TYR A 111 -24.89 -13.62 11.54
C TYR A 111 -26.37 -13.20 11.48
N GLU A 112 -27.21 -13.86 12.28
CA GLU A 112 -28.61 -13.51 12.47
C GLU A 112 -28.77 -12.71 13.76
N LEU A 113 -29.26 -11.47 13.62
CA LEU A 113 -29.53 -10.61 14.77
C LEU A 113 -30.78 -11.08 15.52
N ASP A 114 -30.60 -11.58 16.75
CA ASP A 114 -31.71 -11.72 17.69
C ASP A 114 -31.98 -10.38 18.38
N GLU A 115 -32.91 -9.60 17.81
CA GLU A 115 -33.31 -8.30 18.36
C GLU A 115 -33.89 -8.40 19.79
N SER A 116 -34.40 -9.58 20.18
CA SER A 116 -34.94 -9.80 21.53
C SER A 116 -33.87 -10.04 22.59
N ALA A 117 -32.68 -10.50 22.17
CA ALA A 117 -31.52 -10.71 23.02
C ALA A 117 -30.51 -9.55 22.98
N LEU A 118 -30.79 -8.49 22.22
CA LEU A 118 -29.88 -7.36 22.07
C LEU A 118 -29.78 -6.55 23.37
N ASN A 119 -28.56 -6.40 23.89
CA ASN A 119 -28.29 -5.60 25.08
C ASN A 119 -28.09 -4.12 24.69
N LEU A 120 -29.09 -3.30 24.96
CA LEU A 120 -29.03 -1.85 24.80
C LEU A 120 -28.39 -1.23 26.04
N GLY A 121 -27.06 -1.16 26.04
CA GLY A 121 -26.28 -0.82 27.23
C GLY A 121 -26.04 0.67 27.44
N GLN A 122 -25.47 0.99 28.60
CA GLN A 122 -24.96 2.32 28.91
C GLN A 122 -23.48 2.41 28.52
N GLN A 123 -23.02 3.63 28.22
CA GLN A 123 -21.60 3.87 28.04
C GLN A 123 -20.88 3.82 29.40
N VAL A 124 -19.59 3.51 29.41
CA VAL A 124 -18.75 3.50 30.61
C VAL A 124 -18.86 4.81 31.38
N THR A 125 -18.81 4.72 32.72
CA THR A 125 -18.96 5.89 33.59
C THR A 125 -17.77 6.83 33.43
N SER A 126 -18.08 8.09 33.08
CA SER A 126 -17.09 9.15 33.02
C SER A 126 -16.38 9.35 34.35
N VAL A 127 -15.11 9.74 34.32
CA VAL A 127 -14.40 10.11 35.54
C VAL A 127 -15.00 11.38 36.15
N GLU A 128 -14.94 11.50 37.48
CA GLU A 128 -15.44 12.70 38.17
C GLU A 128 -14.66 13.97 37.80
N GLN A 129 -13.37 13.83 37.53
CA GLN A 129 -12.47 14.90 37.13
C GLN A 129 -11.72 14.50 35.84
N PRO A 130 -12.22 14.90 34.67
CA PRO A 130 -11.51 14.67 33.42
C PRO A 130 -10.14 15.36 33.43
N GLY A 131 -9.09 14.61 33.05
CA GLY A 131 -7.75 15.16 32.85
C GLY A 131 -7.62 16.00 31.58
N THR A 132 -6.40 16.49 31.36
CA THR A 132 -6.02 17.37 30.25
C THR A 132 -4.77 16.86 29.54
N PHE A 133 -4.48 17.42 28.37
CA PHE A 133 -3.19 17.28 27.69
C PHE A 133 -2.75 18.63 27.11
N LEU A 134 -1.49 18.77 26.72
CA LEU A 134 -0.97 19.99 26.08
C LEU A 134 -1.21 19.95 24.56
N GLY A 135 -2.36 20.45 24.11
CA GLY A 135 -2.77 20.46 22.71
C GLY A 135 -2.76 21.84 22.07
N TYR A 136 -2.96 21.93 20.77
CA TYR A 136 -3.17 23.18 20.02
C TYR A 136 -4.65 23.47 19.89
N PRO A 137 -5.20 24.46 20.61
CA PRO A 137 -6.61 24.83 20.46
C PRO A 137 -6.94 25.20 19.02
N ARG A 138 -8.10 24.76 18.55
CA ARG A 138 -8.62 25.08 17.21
C ARG A 138 -9.92 25.87 17.32
N GLU A 139 -10.18 26.71 16.33
CA GLU A 139 -11.46 27.42 16.22
C GLU A 139 -12.64 26.47 15.96
N GLN A 140 -12.36 25.28 15.45
CA GLN A 140 -13.33 24.24 15.12
C GLN A 140 -12.75 22.84 15.33
N GLY A 141 -13.60 21.90 15.73
CA GLY A 141 -13.19 20.54 16.04
C GLY A 141 -12.41 20.45 17.36
N PRO A 142 -11.77 19.30 17.63
CA PRO A 142 -10.94 19.11 18.81
C PRO A 142 -9.61 19.87 18.69
N ALA A 143 -8.88 20.01 19.79
CA ALA A 143 -7.49 20.44 19.77
C ALA A 143 -6.58 19.49 18.96
N GLY A 144 -5.56 20.05 18.31
CA GLY A 144 -4.51 19.29 17.64
C GLY A 144 -3.48 18.72 18.62
N THR A 145 -3.02 17.51 18.40
CA THR A 145 -1.82 16.94 19.07
C THR A 145 -0.53 17.37 18.38
N ARG A 146 -0.62 17.83 17.12
CA ARG A 146 0.47 18.39 16.31
C ARG A 146 -0.01 19.64 15.56
N ASN A 147 0.92 20.33 14.93
CA ASN A 147 0.75 21.60 14.25
C ASN A 147 1.55 21.63 12.94
N HIS A 148 1.07 20.91 11.94
CA HIS A 148 1.72 20.78 10.64
C HIS A 148 1.18 21.76 9.60
N VAL A 149 2.03 22.18 8.68
CA VAL A 149 1.57 22.73 7.39
C VAL A 149 1.47 21.58 6.41
N VAL A 150 0.28 21.34 5.85
CA VAL A 150 0.03 20.23 4.94
C VAL A 150 -0.02 20.70 3.49
N LEU A 151 0.76 20.06 2.62
CA LEU A 151 0.70 20.23 1.18
C LEU A 151 -0.07 19.05 0.58
N LEU A 152 -1.33 19.28 0.25
CA LEU A 152 -2.29 18.25 -0.14
C LEU A 152 -2.38 18.15 -1.66
N ALA A 153 -1.92 17.04 -2.24
CA ALA A 153 -2.24 16.72 -3.62
C ALA A 153 -3.72 16.30 -3.72
N THR A 154 -4.42 16.75 -4.76
CA THR A 154 -5.78 16.27 -5.05
C THR A 154 -5.78 14.95 -5.81
N SER A 155 -4.69 14.63 -6.50
CA SER A 155 -4.53 13.44 -7.34
C SER A 155 -3.08 12.92 -7.35
N SER A 156 -2.88 11.72 -7.91
CA SER A 156 -1.55 11.16 -8.19
C SER A 156 -0.68 12.04 -9.10
N LEU A 157 -1.28 12.91 -9.93
CA LEU A 157 -0.56 13.79 -10.85
C LEU A 157 0.11 14.97 -10.14
N SER A 158 -0.37 15.35 -8.95
CA SER A 158 0.19 16.42 -8.11
C SER A 158 1.05 15.91 -6.95
N SER A 159 1.12 14.59 -6.74
CA SER A 159 1.91 13.95 -5.67
C SER A 159 3.41 14.26 -5.75
N GLY A 160 4.01 14.24 -6.96
CA GLY A 160 5.41 14.61 -7.15
C GLY A 160 5.67 16.09 -6.81
N PHE A 161 4.76 16.97 -7.22
CA PHE A 161 4.85 18.41 -6.98
C PHE A 161 4.81 18.76 -5.48
N VAL A 162 3.83 18.24 -4.73
CA VAL A 162 3.73 18.54 -3.29
C VAL A 162 4.91 17.96 -2.50
N THR A 163 5.46 16.82 -2.96
CA THR A 163 6.66 16.22 -2.37
C THR A 163 7.87 17.13 -2.54
N GLU A 164 8.13 17.64 -3.74
CA GLU A 164 9.26 18.56 -3.96
C GLU A 164 9.03 19.92 -3.30
N LEU A 165 7.78 20.42 -3.27
CA LEU A 165 7.45 21.66 -2.56
C LEU A 165 7.72 21.54 -1.05
N ALA A 166 7.36 20.41 -0.42
CA ALA A 166 7.64 20.19 1.00
C ALA A 166 9.14 20.27 1.29
N ARG A 167 9.96 19.68 0.42
CA ARG A 167 11.43 19.64 0.53
C ARG A 167 12.06 21.03 0.58
N ARG A 168 11.44 22.04 -0.06
CA ARG A 168 11.91 23.45 -0.01
C ARG A 168 11.77 24.09 1.37
N PHE A 169 10.96 23.49 2.24
CA PHE A 169 10.74 23.92 3.62
C PHE A 169 11.39 22.99 4.64
N ASP A 170 12.27 22.08 4.20
CA ASP A 170 13.09 21.25 5.10
C ASP A 170 13.89 22.16 6.05
N GLY A 171 13.72 21.96 7.36
CA GLY A 171 14.38 22.77 8.39
C GLY A 171 13.59 24.00 8.86
N ALA A 172 12.33 24.19 8.44
CA ALA A 172 11.45 25.16 9.08
C ALA A 172 11.26 24.84 10.58
N GLU A 173 11.45 25.83 11.45
CA GLU A 173 11.45 25.65 12.91
C GLU A 173 10.22 26.27 13.60
N GLY A 174 9.93 25.81 14.83
CA GLY A 174 8.91 26.40 15.71
C GLY A 174 7.52 25.75 15.65
N PHE A 175 7.35 24.71 14.83
CA PHE A 175 6.15 23.89 14.70
C PHE A 175 6.56 22.48 14.23
N ASP A 176 5.60 21.57 14.01
CA ASP A 176 5.90 20.15 13.77
C ASP A 176 6.39 19.84 12.34
N GLY A 177 6.31 20.80 11.41
CA GLY A 177 6.92 20.71 10.08
C GLY A 177 5.94 20.89 8.91
N VAL A 178 6.51 21.02 7.70
CA VAL A 178 5.76 21.08 6.44
C VAL A 178 5.79 19.68 5.82
N VAL A 179 4.63 19.06 5.62
CA VAL A 179 4.56 17.66 5.17
C VAL A 179 3.71 17.51 3.91
N PRO A 180 4.14 16.67 2.94
CA PRO A 180 3.34 16.35 1.77
C PRO A 180 2.35 15.24 2.08
N VAL A 181 1.14 15.37 1.54
CA VAL A 181 0.17 14.28 1.41
C VAL A 181 0.13 13.89 -0.06
N ALA A 182 1.02 12.98 -0.41
CA ALA A 182 1.11 12.38 -1.73
C ALA A 182 0.42 11.00 -1.71
N HIS A 183 -0.46 10.75 -2.67
CA HIS A 183 -1.23 9.50 -2.80
C HIS A 183 -1.36 9.07 -4.27
N THR A 184 -1.95 7.90 -4.53
CA THR A 184 -2.00 7.24 -5.85
C THR A 184 -3.35 7.34 -6.56
N GLU A 185 -4.25 8.16 -6.06
CA GLU A 185 -5.66 8.16 -6.50
C GLU A 185 -5.99 9.38 -7.35
N GLY A 186 -7.05 9.29 -8.16
CA GLY A 186 -7.59 10.46 -8.88
C GLY A 186 -6.84 10.88 -10.15
N GLY A 187 -5.83 10.13 -10.61
CA GLY A 187 -5.07 10.42 -11.84
C GLY A 187 -5.71 9.92 -13.15
N GLU A 188 -6.92 9.38 -13.09
CA GLU A 188 -7.64 8.89 -14.26
C GLU A 188 -8.29 10.05 -15.05
N SER A 189 -8.38 9.88 -16.36
CA SER A 189 -9.02 10.86 -17.26
C SER A 189 -10.55 10.91 -17.14
N GLY A 190 -11.16 9.91 -16.51
CA GLY A 190 -12.60 9.80 -16.28
C GLY A 190 -12.92 9.79 -14.79
N THR A 191 -14.21 9.79 -14.45
CA THR A 191 -14.66 9.76 -13.05
C THR A 191 -14.05 8.57 -12.31
N PRO A 192 -13.22 8.80 -11.28
CA PRO A 192 -12.67 7.71 -10.49
C PRO A 192 -13.81 6.88 -9.89
N ASN A 193 -13.63 5.57 -9.86
CA ASN A 193 -14.59 4.65 -9.27
C ASN A 193 -14.83 4.98 -7.78
N ASN A 194 -13.78 5.38 -7.05
CA ASN A 194 -13.85 5.77 -5.64
C ASN A 194 -14.04 7.28 -5.41
N LEU A 195 -14.55 8.07 -6.37
CA LEU A 195 -14.59 9.54 -6.27
C LEU A 195 -15.14 10.06 -4.92
N HIS A 196 -16.21 9.45 -4.40
CA HIS A 196 -16.80 9.84 -3.12
C HIS A 196 -15.82 9.65 -1.95
N VAL A 197 -15.18 8.48 -1.88
CA VAL A 197 -14.19 8.12 -0.85
C VAL A 197 -12.99 9.07 -0.92
N LEU A 198 -12.52 9.36 -2.14
CA LEU A 198 -11.40 10.26 -2.36
C LEU A 198 -11.74 11.69 -1.90
N LEU A 199 -12.87 12.26 -2.32
CA LEU A 199 -13.29 13.61 -1.92
C LEU A 199 -13.54 13.72 -0.41
N ALA A 200 -14.16 12.71 0.20
CA ALA A 200 -14.35 12.65 1.66
C ALA A 200 -13.02 12.66 2.41
N THR A 201 -12.05 11.86 1.94
CA THR A 201 -10.71 11.78 2.55
C THR A 201 -9.97 13.12 2.46
N LEU A 202 -9.93 13.73 1.26
CA LEU A 202 -9.23 14.99 1.03
C LEU A 202 -9.87 16.15 1.82
N ALA A 203 -11.21 16.19 1.87
CA ALA A 203 -11.93 17.14 2.71
C ALA A 203 -11.63 16.96 4.20
N GLY A 204 -11.61 15.71 4.67
CA GLY A 204 -11.29 15.36 6.04
C GLY A 204 -9.86 15.70 6.44
N PHE A 205 -8.88 15.42 5.58
CA PHE A 205 -7.48 15.83 5.81
C PHE A 205 -7.34 17.34 5.96
N ALA A 206 -8.02 18.14 5.13
CA ALA A 206 -7.99 19.60 5.23
C ALA A 206 -8.62 20.15 6.52
N LEU A 207 -9.45 19.35 7.20
CA LEU A 207 -10.13 19.69 8.45
C LEU A 207 -9.51 19.06 9.70
N ASN A 208 -8.53 18.17 9.54
CA ASN A 208 -7.95 17.45 10.66
C ASN A 208 -7.30 18.44 11.67
N PRO A 209 -7.51 18.26 12.98
CA PRO A 209 -7.03 19.19 14.01
C PRO A 209 -5.50 19.31 14.09
N ASN A 210 -4.73 18.38 13.54
CA ASN A 210 -3.27 18.48 13.47
C ASN A 210 -2.76 19.37 12.33
N VAL A 211 -3.66 19.81 11.44
CA VAL A 211 -3.36 20.72 10.34
C VAL A 211 -3.48 22.16 10.81
N ALA A 212 -2.37 22.87 10.79
CA ALA A 212 -2.25 24.27 11.17
C ALA A 212 -2.43 25.22 10.00
N ALA A 213 -2.14 24.76 8.79
CA ALA A 213 -2.37 25.41 7.51
C ALA A 213 -2.38 24.36 6.39
N VAL A 214 -3.08 24.61 5.29
CA VAL A 214 -3.17 23.66 4.17
C VAL A 214 -3.11 24.34 2.79
N LEU A 215 -2.22 23.86 1.93
CA LEU A 215 -2.21 24.18 0.50
C LEU A 215 -2.78 22.99 -0.27
N ILE A 216 -3.87 23.20 -0.99
CA ILE A 216 -4.52 22.16 -1.82
C ILE A 216 -4.10 22.38 -3.28
N VAL A 217 -3.45 21.39 -3.86
CA VAL A 217 -2.80 21.48 -5.18
C VAL A 217 -3.43 20.51 -6.19
N ASP A 218 -3.91 21.06 -7.29
CA ASP A 218 -4.46 20.34 -8.45
C ASP A 218 -3.78 20.75 -9.76
N THR A 219 -4.13 20.10 -10.87
CA THR A 219 -3.77 20.54 -12.23
C THR A 219 -5.00 20.99 -13.03
N GLU A 220 -4.77 21.69 -14.15
CA GLU A 220 -5.84 22.00 -15.11
C GLU A 220 -6.57 20.71 -15.55
N ASP A 221 -7.89 20.81 -15.77
CA ASP A 221 -8.77 19.76 -16.28
C ASP A 221 -8.93 18.48 -15.43
N GLU A 222 -8.45 18.46 -14.18
CA GLU A 222 -8.71 17.34 -13.26
C GLU A 222 -10.13 17.32 -12.71
N LEU A 223 -10.72 16.11 -12.64
CA LEU A 223 -12.01 15.89 -12.00
C LEU A 223 -11.94 16.04 -10.48
N VAL A 224 -10.81 15.64 -9.88
CA VAL A 224 -10.56 15.78 -8.46
C VAL A 224 -9.73 17.04 -8.26
N SER A 225 -10.41 18.16 -8.12
CA SER A 225 -9.81 19.49 -7.95
C SER A 225 -10.12 20.08 -6.59
N GLY A 226 -9.41 21.15 -6.23
CA GLY A 226 -9.71 22.00 -5.10
C GLY A 226 -11.14 22.53 -5.12
N GLN A 227 -11.70 22.80 -6.30
CA GLN A 227 -13.10 23.17 -6.44
C GLN A 227 -14.04 21.98 -6.16
N ALA A 228 -13.73 20.79 -6.66
CA ALA A 228 -14.52 19.58 -6.37
C ALA A 228 -14.56 19.27 -4.87
N ILE A 229 -13.45 19.48 -4.15
CA ILE A 229 -13.40 19.35 -2.68
C ILE A 229 -14.32 20.36 -2.00
N LYS A 230 -14.27 21.64 -2.40
CA LYS A 230 -15.17 22.67 -1.84
C LYS A 230 -16.64 22.35 -2.08
N ASP A 231 -16.98 21.94 -3.30
CA ASP A 231 -18.34 21.62 -3.70
C ASP A 231 -18.85 20.40 -2.92
N PHE A 232 -18.00 19.37 -2.78
CA PHE A 232 -18.29 18.20 -1.95
C PHE A 232 -18.52 18.57 -0.48
N MET A 233 -17.63 19.38 0.10
CA MET A 233 -17.77 19.86 1.47
C MET A 233 -19.10 20.60 1.68
N ALA A 234 -19.47 21.48 0.74
CA ALA A 234 -20.74 22.20 0.80
C ALA A 234 -21.95 21.26 0.63
N GLU A 235 -21.91 20.33 -0.32
CA GLU A 235 -22.98 19.35 -0.58
C GLU A 235 -23.21 18.43 0.62
N LYS A 236 -22.13 17.96 1.26
CA LYS A 236 -22.19 17.03 2.39
C LYS A 236 -22.26 17.73 3.75
N GLY A 237 -22.27 19.06 3.79
CA GLY A 237 -22.41 19.84 5.03
C GLY A 237 -21.17 19.81 5.93
N TYR A 238 -19.98 19.65 5.36
CA TYR A 238 -18.71 19.74 6.10
C TYR A 238 -18.48 21.18 6.56
N PRO A 239 -17.80 21.40 7.71
CA PRO A 239 -17.44 22.74 8.14
C PRO A 239 -16.44 23.39 7.17
N PRO A 240 -16.43 24.73 7.04
CA PRO A 240 -15.45 25.42 6.22
C PRO A 240 -14.04 25.32 6.83
N ILE A 241 -12.99 25.39 6.01
CA ILE A 241 -11.60 25.44 6.49
C ILE A 241 -11.35 26.78 7.20
N ARG A 242 -10.95 26.76 8.48
CA ARG A 242 -10.68 27.97 9.29
C ARG A 242 -9.20 28.31 9.45
N VAL A 243 -8.34 27.31 9.30
CA VAL A 243 -6.89 27.52 9.30
C VAL A 243 -6.46 28.30 8.04
N PRO A 244 -5.29 28.96 8.04
CA PRO A 244 -4.70 29.49 6.82
C PRO A 244 -4.69 28.44 5.72
N HIS A 245 -5.26 28.76 4.57
CA HIS A 245 -5.33 27.83 3.46
C HIS A 245 -5.35 28.54 2.11
N ALA A 246 -4.94 27.82 1.08
CA ALA A 246 -5.05 28.27 -0.30
C ALA A 246 -5.28 27.08 -1.23
N PHE A 247 -5.77 27.38 -2.42
CA PHE A 247 -5.91 26.45 -3.53
C PHE A 247 -4.96 26.91 -4.63
N PHE A 248 -4.18 25.99 -5.18
CA PHE A 248 -3.20 26.29 -6.22
C PHE A 248 -3.37 25.29 -7.37
N THR A 249 -3.82 25.81 -8.51
CA THR A 249 -3.88 25.05 -9.76
C THR A 249 -2.57 25.24 -10.50
N ARG A 250 -1.92 24.13 -10.81
CA ARG A 250 -0.70 24.12 -11.63
C ARG A 250 -1.04 24.49 -13.06
N GLN A 251 -0.35 25.47 -13.59
CA GLN A 251 -0.58 26.03 -14.92
C GLN A 251 0.72 26.44 -15.62
N GLY A 252 1.86 26.49 -14.94
CA GLY A 252 3.13 26.91 -15.50
C GLY A 252 4.16 25.80 -15.53
N ALA A 253 5.37 26.16 -15.97
CA ALA A 253 6.52 25.28 -15.84
C ALA A 253 6.74 24.86 -14.37
N PHE A 254 7.23 23.64 -14.15
CA PHE A 254 7.27 23.00 -12.82
C PHE A 254 7.97 23.86 -11.76
N GLU A 255 9.15 24.41 -12.07
CA GLU A 255 9.92 25.28 -11.17
C GLU A 255 9.25 26.63 -10.89
N ALA A 256 8.58 27.20 -11.88
CA ALA A 256 7.86 28.46 -11.74
C ALA A 256 6.64 28.27 -10.81
N ASP A 257 5.91 27.17 -10.98
CA ASP A 257 4.76 26.81 -10.15
C ASP A 257 5.20 26.48 -8.71
N LEU A 258 6.29 25.74 -8.50
CA LEU A 258 6.83 25.50 -7.16
C LEU A 258 7.18 26.81 -6.44
N THR A 259 7.76 27.76 -7.16
CA THR A 259 8.08 29.09 -6.62
C THR A 259 6.81 29.89 -6.29
N ALA A 260 5.79 29.83 -7.14
CA ALA A 260 4.51 30.52 -6.92
C ALA A 260 3.74 29.93 -5.74
N ALA A 261 3.64 28.61 -5.66
CA ALA A 261 3.03 27.88 -4.55
C ALA A 261 3.77 28.15 -3.23
N GLY A 262 5.11 28.17 -3.23
CA GLY A 262 5.92 28.49 -2.06
C GLY A 262 5.60 29.85 -1.45
N ARG A 263 5.40 30.88 -2.28
CA ARG A 263 5.01 32.24 -1.83
C ARG A 263 3.65 32.30 -1.12
N LEU A 264 2.77 31.33 -1.35
CA LEU A 264 1.49 31.21 -0.61
C LEU A 264 1.72 30.64 0.79
N VAL A 265 2.69 29.74 0.94
CA VAL A 265 2.98 29.02 2.18
C VAL A 265 3.89 29.83 3.12
N GLU A 266 4.89 30.53 2.58
CA GLU A 266 5.88 31.30 3.35
C GLU A 266 5.27 32.22 4.42
N PRO A 267 4.18 32.99 4.17
CA PRO A 267 3.58 33.86 5.17
C PRO A 267 2.90 33.11 6.32
N TRP A 268 2.54 31.84 6.15
CA TRP A 268 1.88 31.04 7.19
C TRP A 268 2.87 30.52 8.21
N LEU A 269 4.13 30.26 7.83
CA LEU A 269 5.16 29.69 8.70
C LEU A 269 5.30 30.43 10.05
N PRO A 270 5.48 31.77 10.09
CA PRO A 270 5.56 32.49 11.37
C PRO A 270 4.25 32.49 12.17
N VAL A 271 3.09 32.41 11.51
CA VAL A 271 1.78 32.33 12.17
C VAL A 271 1.62 30.99 12.88
N VAL A 272 1.96 29.91 12.17
CA VAL A 272 1.93 28.53 12.69
C VAL A 272 2.95 28.37 13.83
N ALA A 273 4.18 28.87 13.66
CA ALA A 273 5.22 28.82 14.70
C ALA A 273 4.89 29.63 15.98
N ALA A 274 3.99 30.62 15.87
CA ALA A 274 3.54 31.42 17.01
C ALA A 274 2.45 30.72 17.85
N GLN A 275 1.77 29.71 17.30
CA GLN A 275 0.76 28.94 18.03
C GLN A 275 1.44 28.11 19.13
N ARG A 276 0.84 28.11 20.32
CA ARG A 276 1.38 27.42 21.50
C ARG A 276 0.45 26.31 21.93
N ARG A 277 1.03 25.26 22.52
CA ARG A 277 0.26 24.25 23.23
C ARG A 277 -0.35 24.88 24.49
N GLU A 278 -1.58 24.50 24.79
CA GLU A 278 -2.33 24.90 25.98
C GLU A 278 -2.90 23.65 26.65
N GLU A 279 -3.18 23.73 27.96
CA GLU A 279 -3.92 22.65 28.64
C GLU A 279 -5.35 22.61 28.09
N VAL A 280 -5.67 21.54 27.36
CA VAL A 280 -6.98 21.28 26.77
C VAL A 280 -7.58 20.00 27.36
N PRO A 281 -8.92 19.85 27.36
CA PRO A 281 -9.57 18.66 27.88
C PRO A 281 -9.14 17.39 27.14
N LEU A 282 -8.99 16.26 27.84
CA LEU A 282 -8.81 14.95 27.19
C LEU A 282 -9.98 14.54 26.29
N ALA A 283 -11.13 15.20 26.39
CA ALA A 283 -12.25 15.01 25.46
C ALA A 283 -11.91 15.38 24.00
N ASP A 284 -10.86 16.17 23.80
CA ASP A 284 -10.34 16.51 22.48
C ASP A 284 -9.38 15.44 21.92
N LEU A 285 -9.09 14.37 22.67
CA LEU A 285 -8.28 13.26 22.18
C LEU A 285 -9.13 12.24 21.44
N TRP A 286 -8.95 12.17 20.12
CA TRP A 286 -9.71 11.30 19.22
C TRP A 286 -8.74 10.29 18.60
N ILE A 287 -8.86 9.03 19.04
CA ILE A 287 -7.89 7.99 18.71
C ILE A 287 -8.43 7.04 17.62
N GLY A 288 -7.60 6.77 16.61
CA GLY A 288 -7.82 5.67 15.67
C GLY A 288 -7.23 4.37 16.22
N LEU A 289 -7.98 3.27 16.14
CA LEU A 289 -7.55 1.93 16.56
C LEU A 289 -7.33 1.09 15.31
N GLN A 290 -6.07 0.75 15.03
CA GLN A 290 -5.66 0.05 13.82
C GLN A 290 -4.86 -1.22 14.14
N CYS A 291 -5.01 -2.26 13.32
CA CYS A 291 -4.08 -3.38 13.28
C CYS A 291 -3.20 -3.34 12.03
N GLY A 292 -1.99 -3.90 12.13
CA GLY A 292 -1.14 -4.20 10.98
C GLY A 292 -0.88 -5.68 10.85
N GLY A 293 0.38 -6.09 11.02
CA GLY A 293 0.77 -7.51 10.98
C GLY A 293 0.26 -8.31 12.17
N SER A 294 -1.00 -8.76 12.15
CA SER A 294 -1.62 -9.58 13.20
C SER A 294 -0.96 -10.96 13.39
N ASP A 295 -0.85 -11.39 14.64
CA ASP A 295 -0.45 -12.74 15.04
C ASP A 295 -1.46 -13.36 16.03
N ALA A 296 -1.17 -14.58 16.52
CA ALA A 296 -2.04 -15.25 17.49
C ALA A 296 -2.12 -14.54 18.87
N PHE A 297 -1.17 -13.68 19.21
CA PHE A 297 -1.10 -12.97 20.49
C PHE A 297 -1.77 -11.59 20.43
N SER A 298 -2.04 -11.04 19.24
CA SER A 298 -2.77 -9.78 19.03
C SER A 298 -4.03 -9.70 19.91
N GLY A 299 -4.89 -10.73 19.84
CA GLY A 299 -6.15 -10.80 20.59
C GLY A 299 -6.02 -11.06 22.10
N VAL A 300 -4.81 -11.34 22.59
CA VAL A 300 -4.53 -11.65 24.00
C VAL A 300 -3.75 -10.54 24.71
N SER A 301 -2.96 -9.75 23.97
CA SER A 301 -2.06 -8.73 24.51
C SER A 301 -2.37 -7.33 23.97
N ALA A 302 -1.86 -6.98 22.79
CA ALA A 302 -1.91 -5.62 22.25
C ALA A 302 -3.33 -5.10 22.00
N ASN A 303 -4.22 -5.90 21.42
CA ASN A 303 -5.60 -5.48 21.15
C ASN A 303 -6.40 -5.20 22.44
N PRO A 304 -6.46 -6.12 23.43
CA PRO A 304 -7.14 -5.81 24.69
C PRO A 304 -6.48 -4.66 25.46
N LEU A 305 -5.15 -4.50 25.42
CA LEU A 305 -4.48 -3.32 26.00
C LEU A 305 -4.93 -2.03 25.30
N SER A 306 -4.94 -2.00 23.97
CA SER A 306 -5.40 -0.81 23.22
C SER A 306 -6.87 -0.50 23.50
N GLY A 307 -7.72 -1.52 23.66
CA GLY A 307 -9.13 -1.35 24.04
C GLY A 307 -9.29 -0.83 25.48
N ALA A 308 -8.47 -1.29 26.42
CA ALA A 308 -8.48 -0.81 27.80
C ALA A 308 -8.05 0.67 27.89
N VAL A 309 -7.02 1.07 27.14
CA VAL A 309 -6.59 2.48 27.07
C VAL A 309 -7.66 3.33 26.35
N ALA A 310 -8.28 2.81 25.29
CA ALA A 310 -9.39 3.48 24.61
C ALA A 310 -10.60 3.69 25.54
N ARG A 311 -10.91 2.72 26.41
CA ARG A 311 -11.92 2.87 27.46
C ARG A 311 -11.59 4.04 28.37
N GLU A 312 -10.35 4.18 28.84
CA GLU A 312 -9.96 5.32 29.66
C GLU A 312 -10.10 6.66 28.92
N VAL A 313 -9.71 6.74 27.64
CA VAL A 313 -9.95 7.93 26.80
C VAL A 313 -11.44 8.29 26.75
N ILE A 314 -12.33 7.31 26.55
CA ILE A 314 -13.79 7.51 26.55
C ILE A 314 -14.31 7.96 27.92
N ARG A 315 -13.79 7.40 29.03
CA ARG A 315 -14.16 7.84 30.39
C ARG A 315 -13.77 9.30 30.64
N HIS A 316 -12.78 9.81 29.92
CA HIS A 316 -12.36 11.21 29.90
C HIS A 316 -13.11 12.08 28.87
N GLY A 317 -14.07 11.52 28.14
CA GLY A 317 -14.92 12.21 27.15
C GLY A 317 -14.40 12.20 25.72
N GLY A 318 -13.29 11.50 25.46
CA GLY A 318 -12.68 11.39 24.13
C GLY A 318 -13.45 10.45 23.20
N ILE A 319 -12.82 10.17 22.04
CA ILE A 319 -13.36 9.27 21.02
C ILE A 319 -12.37 8.17 20.74
N ALA A 320 -12.85 6.94 20.55
CA ALA A 320 -12.08 5.85 19.98
C ALA A 320 -12.77 5.29 18.74
N VAL A 321 -12.01 5.11 17.66
CA VAL A 321 -12.52 4.70 16.35
C VAL A 321 -11.91 3.37 15.96
N LEU A 322 -12.74 2.33 15.89
CA LEU A 322 -12.38 1.05 15.28
C LEU A 322 -12.80 1.05 13.81
N ALA A 323 -11.98 0.46 12.94
CA ALA A 323 -12.28 0.32 11.52
C ALA A 323 -12.10 -1.15 11.09
N GLU A 324 -11.61 -1.43 9.88
CA GLU A 324 -11.24 -2.78 9.41
C GLU A 324 -12.46 -3.72 9.30
N THR A 325 -13.42 -3.41 8.41
CA THR A 325 -14.71 -4.11 8.32
C THR A 325 -14.57 -5.62 8.09
N ASP A 326 -13.63 -6.03 7.23
CA ASP A 326 -13.36 -7.43 6.95
C ASP A 326 -12.74 -8.16 8.16
N GLU A 327 -11.97 -7.46 8.99
CA GLU A 327 -11.42 -7.98 10.25
C GLU A 327 -12.45 -8.10 11.37
N LEU A 328 -13.74 -7.81 11.14
CA LEU A 328 -14.80 -8.07 12.12
C LEU A 328 -15.81 -9.12 11.68
N ILE A 329 -15.59 -9.76 10.51
CA ILE A 329 -16.44 -10.84 10.01
C ILE A 329 -16.31 -12.07 10.93
N GLY A 330 -17.41 -12.52 11.50
CA GLY A 330 -17.44 -13.58 12.52
C GLY A 330 -17.27 -13.08 13.97
N ALA A 331 -17.07 -11.79 14.18
CA ALA A 331 -17.02 -11.15 15.50
C ALA A 331 -18.25 -10.27 15.79
N GLU A 332 -19.29 -10.31 14.95
CA GLU A 332 -20.50 -9.49 15.09
C GLU A 332 -21.17 -9.70 16.44
N GLY A 333 -21.23 -10.95 16.89
CA GLY A 333 -21.77 -11.29 18.21
C GLY A 333 -20.94 -10.76 19.39
N TYR A 334 -19.67 -10.39 19.20
CA TYR A 334 -18.88 -9.69 20.21
C TYR A 334 -19.18 -8.19 20.18
N VAL A 335 -19.15 -7.58 19.00
CA VAL A 335 -19.35 -6.12 18.81
C VAL A 335 -20.75 -5.69 19.28
N LEU A 336 -21.76 -6.52 19.04
CA LEU A 336 -23.15 -6.21 19.39
C LEU A 336 -23.54 -6.56 20.84
N LYS A 337 -22.59 -6.99 21.70
CA LYS A 337 -22.85 -7.27 23.13
C LYS A 337 -23.23 -6.03 23.93
N ASN A 338 -22.80 -4.84 23.50
CA ASN A 338 -23.11 -3.57 24.14
C ASN A 338 -23.23 -2.50 23.05
N VAL A 339 -24.46 -2.17 22.65
CA VAL A 339 -24.75 -1.20 21.58
C VAL A 339 -25.72 -0.13 22.06
N ARG A 340 -25.61 1.09 21.53
CA ARG A 340 -26.50 2.20 21.88
C ARG A 340 -27.97 1.90 21.61
N ASP A 341 -28.27 1.45 20.39
CA ASP A 341 -29.63 1.27 19.91
C ASP A 341 -29.68 0.28 18.72
N LEU A 342 -30.89 -0.16 18.41
CA LEU A 342 -31.15 -1.08 17.29
C LEU A 342 -30.73 -0.50 15.91
N PRO A 343 -30.97 0.79 15.59
CA PRO A 343 -30.44 1.38 14.36
C PRO A 343 -28.93 1.26 14.19
N THR A 344 -28.16 1.44 15.28
CA THR A 344 -26.69 1.31 15.28
C THR A 344 -26.28 -0.14 15.02
N ALA A 345 -26.93 -1.10 15.67
CA ALA A 345 -26.69 -2.53 15.41
C ALA A 345 -27.00 -2.92 13.95
N ARG A 346 -28.15 -2.47 13.41
CA ARG A 346 -28.51 -2.71 12.01
C ARG A 346 -27.55 -2.02 11.04
N ARG A 347 -27.05 -0.83 11.37
CA ARG A 347 -26.06 -0.11 10.54
C ARG A 347 -24.73 -0.87 10.51
N PHE A 348 -24.26 -1.39 11.64
CA PHE A 348 -23.05 -2.24 11.71
C PHE A 348 -23.18 -3.46 10.81
N LEU A 349 -24.26 -4.25 10.97
CA LEU A 349 -24.49 -5.45 10.16
C LEU A 349 -24.64 -5.13 8.66
N LYS A 350 -25.32 -4.03 8.33
CA LYS A 350 -25.41 -3.56 6.94
C LYS A 350 -24.04 -3.20 6.38
N THR A 351 -23.16 -2.61 7.18
CA THR A 351 -21.80 -2.23 6.77
C THR A 351 -20.97 -3.48 6.42
N VAL A 352 -20.98 -4.48 7.31
CA VAL A 352 -20.35 -5.79 7.05
C VAL A 352 -20.90 -6.43 5.77
N GLN A 353 -22.23 -6.45 5.62
CA GLN A 353 -22.88 -7.03 4.45
C GLN A 353 -22.53 -6.27 3.14
N SER A 354 -22.55 -4.94 3.16
CA SER A 354 -22.16 -4.12 2.01
C SER A 354 -20.69 -4.29 1.65
N PHE A 355 -19.80 -4.49 2.63
CA PHE A 355 -18.41 -4.81 2.37
C PHE A 355 -18.27 -6.15 1.65
N LYS A 356 -18.93 -7.21 2.14
CA LYS A 356 -18.95 -8.53 1.49
C LYS A 356 -19.49 -8.47 0.07
N GLU A 357 -20.55 -7.71 -0.16
CA GLU A 357 -21.11 -7.50 -1.51
C GLU A 357 -20.12 -6.83 -2.45
N ARG A 358 -19.49 -5.74 -2.01
CA ARG A 358 -18.48 -5.03 -2.81
C ARG A 358 -17.34 -5.97 -3.20
N VAL A 359 -16.76 -6.69 -2.22
CA VAL A 359 -15.66 -7.64 -2.45
C VAL A 359 -16.10 -8.77 -3.40
N GLY A 360 -17.34 -9.23 -3.22
CA GLY A 360 -17.97 -10.25 -4.05
C GLY A 360 -18.11 -9.88 -5.52
N TRP A 361 -18.34 -8.60 -5.84
CA TRP A 361 -18.44 -8.15 -7.24
C TRP A 361 -17.15 -8.43 -8.02
N HIS A 362 -16.00 -8.31 -7.34
CA HIS A 362 -14.69 -8.50 -7.94
C HIS A 362 -14.20 -9.96 -7.90
N GLY A 363 -15.07 -10.91 -7.55
CA GLY A 363 -14.73 -12.33 -7.54
C GLY A 363 -13.95 -12.79 -6.30
N HIS A 364 -14.03 -12.03 -5.20
CA HIS A 364 -13.35 -12.33 -3.94
C HIS A 364 -14.34 -12.48 -2.78
N THR A 365 -13.98 -13.28 -1.76
CA THR A 365 -14.70 -13.36 -0.47
C THR A 365 -13.93 -12.58 0.59
N ALA A 366 -14.63 -11.77 1.40
CA ALA A 366 -14.00 -11.10 2.54
C ALA A 366 -13.58 -12.11 3.63
N GLU A 367 -14.27 -13.25 3.70
CA GLU A 367 -13.93 -14.42 4.53
C GLU A 367 -12.60 -15.11 4.14
N GLY A 368 -12.03 -14.76 2.98
CA GLY A 368 -10.75 -15.29 2.51
C GLY A 368 -9.52 -14.78 3.28
N ASN A 369 -9.67 -13.74 4.11
CA ASN A 369 -8.70 -13.31 5.12
C ASN A 369 -8.74 -14.33 6.29
N PRO A 370 -7.65 -14.83 6.92
CA PRO A 370 -6.25 -14.39 7.02
C PRO A 370 -5.34 -14.65 5.80
N SER A 371 -4.26 -13.86 5.67
CA SER A 371 -3.17 -14.14 4.72
C SER A 371 -2.37 -15.40 5.09
N GLY A 372 -1.62 -15.97 4.15
CA GLY A 372 -0.74 -17.13 4.41
C GLY A 372 0.30 -16.87 5.52
N GLY A 373 0.79 -15.63 5.65
CA GLY A 373 1.68 -15.22 6.74
C GLY A 373 1.00 -15.25 8.12
N ASN A 374 -0.26 -14.84 8.20
CA ASN A 374 -1.05 -14.93 9.43
C ASN A 374 -1.38 -16.38 9.79
N VAL A 375 -1.72 -17.21 8.79
CA VAL A 375 -1.97 -18.66 8.98
C VAL A 375 -0.74 -19.36 9.54
N TYR A 376 0.44 -19.06 9.01
CA TYR A 376 1.70 -19.58 9.55
C TYR A 376 1.95 -19.18 11.01
N ARG A 377 1.46 -18.00 11.44
CA ARG A 377 1.62 -17.48 12.81
C ARG A 377 0.45 -17.83 13.73
N GLY A 378 -0.39 -18.79 13.35
CA GLY A 378 -1.42 -19.34 14.22
C GLY A 378 -2.80 -18.71 14.06
N LEU A 379 -3.07 -17.85 13.08
CA LEU A 379 -4.43 -17.39 12.79
C LEU A 379 -5.02 -18.27 11.68
N TYR A 380 -5.71 -19.35 12.05
CA TYR A 380 -6.11 -20.40 11.09
C TYR A 380 -7.23 -20.03 10.13
N ASN A 381 -8.09 -19.08 10.51
CA ASN A 381 -9.26 -18.66 9.74
C ASN A 381 -9.74 -17.27 10.20
N ILE A 382 -10.73 -16.72 9.47
CA ILE A 382 -11.26 -15.38 9.71
C ILE A 382 -11.80 -15.21 11.12
N VAL A 383 -12.49 -16.22 11.68
CA VAL A 383 -13.10 -16.15 13.02
C VAL A 383 -12.05 -15.86 14.09
N LEU A 384 -10.92 -16.59 14.09
CA LEU A 384 -9.84 -16.35 15.06
C LEU A 384 -9.24 -14.95 14.93
N LYS A 385 -9.06 -14.48 13.68
CA LYS A 385 -8.53 -13.14 13.42
C LYS A 385 -9.52 -12.09 13.91
N SER A 386 -10.79 -12.22 13.56
CA SER A 386 -11.81 -11.21 13.82
C SER A 386 -12.15 -11.08 15.29
N VAL A 387 -12.30 -12.19 16.01
CA VAL A 387 -12.54 -12.13 17.44
C VAL A 387 -11.36 -11.48 18.17
N GLY A 388 -10.12 -11.74 17.72
CA GLY A 388 -8.93 -11.07 18.22
C GLY A 388 -8.91 -9.56 17.91
N ALA A 389 -9.26 -9.16 16.68
CA ALA A 389 -9.35 -7.76 16.26
C ALA A 389 -10.44 -6.99 17.02
N ALA A 390 -11.59 -7.62 17.25
CA ALA A 390 -12.70 -7.06 18.01
C ALA A 390 -12.34 -6.74 19.48
N ARG A 391 -11.27 -7.33 20.04
CA ARG A 391 -10.79 -7.01 21.41
C ARG A 391 -10.29 -5.58 21.57
N LYS A 392 -10.10 -4.84 20.49
CA LYS A 392 -9.87 -3.37 20.52
C LYS A 392 -11.11 -2.61 21.02
N LEU A 393 -12.29 -3.22 20.94
CA LEU A 393 -13.48 -2.80 21.68
C LEU A 393 -13.50 -3.50 23.04
N ASP A 394 -13.24 -2.74 24.10
CA ASP A 394 -13.36 -3.26 25.48
C ASP A 394 -14.80 -3.68 25.78
N ARG A 395 -14.99 -4.73 26.58
CA ARG A 395 -16.31 -5.35 26.82
C ARG A 395 -17.30 -4.41 27.51
N ASP A 396 -16.81 -3.49 28.33
CA ASP A 396 -17.65 -2.56 29.06
C ASP A 396 -18.02 -1.33 28.23
N VAL A 397 -17.30 -1.10 27.11
CA VAL A 397 -17.54 0.02 26.21
C VAL A 397 -18.70 -0.28 25.28
N ARG A 398 -19.57 0.71 25.11
CA ARG A 398 -20.71 0.63 24.21
C ARG A 398 -20.35 1.12 22.82
N LEU A 399 -20.75 0.39 21.78
CA LEU A 399 -20.74 0.90 20.40
C LEU A 399 -21.79 2.02 20.26
N ASP A 400 -21.32 3.25 20.05
CA ASP A 400 -22.19 4.42 19.91
C ASP A 400 -22.53 4.68 18.45
N HIS A 401 -21.55 4.73 17.55
CA HIS A 401 -21.80 5.16 16.17
C HIS A 401 -21.21 4.19 15.15
N VAL A 402 -21.85 4.13 13.99
CA VAL A 402 -21.31 3.50 12.79
C VAL A 402 -21.34 4.52 11.67
N ILE A 403 -20.19 4.81 11.07
CA ILE A 403 -20.03 5.85 10.05
C ILE A 403 -19.46 5.25 8.76
N ASP A 404 -19.68 5.95 7.65
CA ASP A 404 -19.01 5.64 6.39
C ASP A 404 -17.54 6.10 6.42
N TYR A 405 -16.73 5.59 5.49
CA TYR A 405 -15.30 5.91 5.42
C TYR A 405 -15.05 7.42 5.28
N ALA A 406 -14.15 7.96 6.11
CA ALA A 406 -13.78 9.38 6.17
C ALA A 406 -14.94 10.35 6.48
N GLU A 407 -16.10 9.86 6.95
CA GLU A 407 -17.20 10.71 7.38
C GLU A 407 -16.82 11.48 8.66
N PRO A 408 -17.20 12.77 8.81
CA PRO A 408 -16.93 13.52 10.02
C PRO A 408 -17.54 12.86 11.27
N MET A 409 -16.80 12.85 12.37
CA MET A 409 -17.25 12.23 13.62
C MET A 409 -18.56 12.86 14.14
N PRO A 410 -19.61 12.06 14.41
CA PRO A 410 -20.93 12.57 14.79
C PRO A 410 -21.06 12.94 16.28
N GLY A 411 -20.10 12.54 17.12
CA GLY A 411 -20.15 12.76 18.57
C GLY A 411 -19.15 11.89 19.34
N HIS A 412 -19.18 11.99 20.68
CA HIS A 412 -18.26 11.31 21.60
C HIS A 412 -18.53 9.80 21.73
N GLY A 413 -17.54 9.06 22.27
CA GLY A 413 -17.69 7.64 22.60
C GLY A 413 -16.97 6.71 21.63
N PHE A 414 -17.52 5.51 21.43
CA PHE A 414 -16.90 4.50 20.56
C PHE A 414 -17.57 4.47 19.19
N VAL A 415 -16.77 4.59 18.15
CA VAL A 415 -17.22 4.66 16.75
C VAL A 415 -16.64 3.50 15.97
N PHE A 416 -17.46 2.88 15.13
CA PHE A 416 -17.01 1.97 14.08
C PHE A 416 -17.08 2.67 12.72
N MET A 417 -16.00 2.65 11.93
CA MET A 417 -15.93 3.24 10.59
C MET A 417 -15.78 2.14 9.53
N ASP A 418 -16.59 2.20 8.47
CA ASP A 418 -16.40 1.30 7.32
C ASP A 418 -15.03 1.54 6.67
N SER A 419 -14.20 0.51 6.56
CA SER A 419 -12.90 0.58 5.87
C SER A 419 -12.43 -0.82 5.44
N PRO A 420 -11.44 -0.92 4.53
CA PRO A 420 -10.71 -2.17 4.34
C PRO A 420 -9.79 -2.42 5.56
N GLY A 421 -9.27 -3.64 5.69
CA GLY A 421 -8.27 -4.06 6.66
C GLY A 421 -6.82 -3.76 6.22
N ASN A 422 -6.62 -3.26 4.99
CA ASN A 422 -5.35 -2.61 4.62
C ASN A 422 -5.08 -1.44 5.59
N ASP A 423 -3.92 -1.48 6.24
CA ASP A 423 -3.62 -0.63 7.38
C ASP A 423 -3.54 0.86 7.05
N LEU A 424 -2.81 1.21 5.99
CA LEU A 424 -2.64 2.59 5.56
C LEU A 424 -3.92 3.19 4.96
N GLU A 425 -4.69 2.39 4.21
CA GLU A 425 -5.99 2.80 3.70
C GLU A 425 -7.00 3.02 4.84
N SER A 426 -7.04 2.15 5.85
CA SER A 426 -7.93 2.33 7.00
C SER A 426 -7.57 3.57 7.82
N VAL A 427 -6.28 3.76 8.13
CA VAL A 427 -5.77 4.92 8.88
C VAL A 427 -6.07 6.23 8.17
N ALA A 428 -5.96 6.29 6.84
CA ALA A 428 -6.31 7.47 6.08
C ALA A 428 -7.78 7.90 6.32
N GLY A 429 -8.71 6.94 6.35
CA GLY A 429 -10.11 7.21 6.71
C GLY A 429 -10.25 7.74 8.13
N GLN A 430 -9.59 7.11 9.11
CA GLN A 430 -9.65 7.52 10.52
C GLN A 430 -9.13 8.95 10.73
N VAL A 431 -7.99 9.27 10.10
CA VAL A 431 -7.40 10.61 10.13
C VAL A 431 -8.32 11.63 9.44
N ALA A 432 -8.90 11.29 8.30
CA ALA A 432 -9.84 12.16 7.61
C ALA A 432 -11.13 12.41 8.40
N SER A 433 -11.60 11.42 9.17
CA SER A 433 -12.74 11.61 10.09
C SER A 433 -12.40 12.49 11.31
N GLY A 434 -11.12 12.77 11.55
CA GLY A 434 -10.66 13.72 12.58
C GLY A 434 -9.78 13.13 13.68
N CYS A 435 -9.36 11.87 13.60
CA CYS A 435 -8.44 11.29 14.60
C CYS A 435 -7.14 12.10 14.64
N ASN A 436 -6.70 12.44 15.85
CA ASN A 436 -5.48 13.22 16.11
C ASN A 436 -4.39 12.42 16.81
N LEU A 437 -4.63 11.12 17.06
CA LEU A 437 -3.62 10.16 17.49
C LEU A 437 -4.02 8.76 16.98
N ILE A 438 -3.06 7.91 16.68
CA ILE A 438 -3.30 6.53 16.21
C ILE A 438 -2.67 5.53 17.19
N PHE A 439 -3.44 4.52 17.58
CA PHE A 439 -2.94 3.29 18.18
C PHE A 439 -2.81 2.23 17.10
N PHE A 440 -1.59 1.73 16.92
CA PHE A 440 -1.28 0.75 15.90
C PHE A 440 -0.77 -0.54 16.55
N THR A 441 -1.56 -1.61 16.53
CA THR A 441 -1.17 -2.90 17.10
C THR A 441 -0.51 -3.80 16.05
N THR A 442 0.54 -4.52 16.44
CA THR A 442 1.29 -5.36 15.51
C THR A 442 2.00 -6.53 16.19
N GLY A 443 1.89 -7.72 15.61
CA GLY A 443 2.65 -8.89 16.05
C GLY A 443 4.04 -9.02 15.42
N ASN A 444 4.21 -8.49 14.20
CA ASN A 444 5.51 -8.56 13.51
C ASN A 444 6.38 -7.33 13.73
N GLY A 445 5.83 -6.25 14.28
CA GLY A 445 6.52 -4.99 14.44
C GLY A 445 6.39 -4.08 13.22
N SER A 446 5.16 -3.80 12.81
CA SER A 446 4.91 -2.84 11.74
C SER A 446 5.48 -1.46 12.09
N ILE A 447 6.16 -0.82 11.13
CA ILE A 447 6.71 0.53 11.34
C ILE A 447 5.78 1.64 10.84
N THR A 448 4.58 1.30 10.34
CA THR A 448 3.61 2.24 9.74
C THR A 448 3.40 3.52 10.58
N ASN A 449 3.46 4.69 9.93
CA ASN A 449 3.15 6.01 10.52
C ASN A 449 2.45 6.91 9.49
N PHE A 450 1.76 7.94 9.98
CA PHE A 450 1.05 8.93 9.18
C PHE A 450 1.75 10.31 9.20
N PRO A 451 1.79 11.10 8.11
CA PRO A 451 2.67 12.29 8.02
C PRO A 451 2.44 13.39 9.05
N PHE A 452 1.20 13.57 9.52
CA PHE A 452 0.84 14.64 10.46
C PHE A 452 0.04 14.16 11.67
N VAL A 453 -0.04 12.85 11.90
CA VAL A 453 -0.74 12.28 13.06
C VAL A 453 0.18 11.30 13.80
N PRO A 454 0.46 11.54 15.09
CA PRO A 454 1.36 10.68 15.85
C PRO A 454 0.77 9.28 15.99
N THR A 455 1.62 8.28 15.81
CA THR A 455 1.25 6.85 15.86
C THR A 455 2.02 6.15 16.98
N ILE A 456 1.30 5.67 18.00
CA ILE A 456 1.84 4.84 19.09
C ILE A 456 1.72 3.38 18.69
N LYS A 457 2.85 2.68 18.63
CA LYS A 457 2.92 1.28 18.17
C LYS A 457 3.02 0.30 19.33
N PHE A 458 2.12 -0.67 19.33
CA PHE A 458 1.96 -1.71 20.35
C PHE A 458 2.40 -3.05 19.77
N VAL A 459 3.42 -3.67 20.35
CA VAL A 459 3.90 -4.98 19.91
C VAL A 459 3.44 -6.10 20.84
N THR A 460 3.02 -7.23 20.27
CA THR A 460 2.30 -8.30 21.00
C THR A 460 3.18 -9.13 21.94
N THR A 461 4.50 -9.14 21.74
CA THR A 461 5.45 -9.98 22.49
C THR A 461 6.71 -9.22 22.86
N SER A 462 7.23 -9.44 24.06
CA SER A 462 8.44 -8.76 24.57
C SER A 462 9.68 -9.10 23.76
N THR A 463 9.80 -10.35 23.27
CA THR A 463 10.89 -10.75 22.38
C THR A 463 10.94 -9.89 21.12
N ARG A 464 9.77 -9.58 20.53
CA ARG A 464 9.69 -8.72 19.35
C ARG A 464 9.93 -7.25 19.72
N TYR A 465 9.46 -6.80 20.87
CA TYR A 465 9.75 -5.45 21.39
C TYR A 465 11.26 -5.22 21.50
N GLU A 466 12.00 -6.12 22.15
CA GLU A 466 13.45 -5.95 22.33
C GLU A 466 14.20 -5.91 20.99
N LEU A 467 13.74 -6.67 19.99
CA LEU A 467 14.31 -6.68 18.65
C LEU A 467 14.07 -5.36 17.89
N LEU A 468 12.95 -4.67 18.15
CA LEU A 468 12.47 -3.49 17.39
C LEU A 468 12.24 -2.28 18.30
N ARG A 469 12.95 -2.20 19.43
CA ARG A 469 12.70 -1.22 20.50
C ARG A 469 12.92 0.24 20.07
N ALA A 470 13.63 0.47 18.98
CA ALA A 470 13.81 1.80 18.41
C ALA A 470 12.55 2.26 17.65
N GLU A 471 11.81 1.30 17.09
CA GLU A 471 10.61 1.51 16.28
C GLU A 471 9.30 1.21 17.02
N MET A 472 9.32 0.68 18.25
CA MET A 472 8.12 0.34 19.03
C MET A 472 7.97 1.22 20.27
N ASP A 473 6.74 1.62 20.58
CA ASP A 473 6.43 2.47 21.75
C ASP A 473 6.02 1.64 22.97
N VAL A 474 5.23 0.57 22.77
CA VAL A 474 4.60 -0.20 23.84
C VAL A 474 4.88 -1.69 23.70
N ASP A 475 5.43 -2.31 24.77
CA ASP A 475 5.55 -3.76 24.92
C ASP A 475 4.29 -4.35 25.58
N ALA A 476 3.34 -4.82 24.76
CA ALA A 476 2.16 -5.51 25.28
C ALA A 476 2.47 -6.95 25.73
N GLY A 477 3.62 -7.50 25.34
CA GLY A 477 4.07 -8.83 25.74
C GLY A 477 4.33 -8.96 27.23
N ARG A 478 4.54 -7.84 27.94
CA ARG A 478 4.65 -7.82 29.41
C ARG A 478 3.46 -8.48 30.10
N TYR A 479 2.27 -8.36 29.51
CA TYR A 479 1.06 -9.06 29.99
C TYR A 479 1.24 -10.59 29.95
N LEU A 480 1.80 -11.13 28.86
CA LEU A 480 2.07 -12.56 28.70
C LEU A 480 3.14 -13.07 29.67
N THR A 481 3.97 -12.17 30.21
CA THR A 481 5.00 -12.49 31.21
C THR A 481 4.59 -12.20 32.66
N GLY A 482 3.30 -11.89 32.90
CA GLY A 482 2.72 -11.79 34.23
C GLY A 482 2.45 -10.38 34.75
N MET A 483 2.65 -9.33 33.93
CA MET A 483 2.22 -7.98 34.31
C MET A 483 0.69 -7.89 34.32
N PRO A 484 0.05 -7.36 35.37
CA PRO A 484 -1.39 -7.11 35.36
C PRO A 484 -1.80 -6.14 34.24
N MET A 485 -2.91 -6.44 33.55
CA MET A 485 -3.42 -5.60 32.45
C MET A 485 -3.75 -4.17 32.92
N ASP A 486 -4.25 -4.01 34.14
CA ASP A 486 -4.60 -2.69 34.71
C ASP A 486 -3.36 -1.80 34.89
N ASP A 487 -2.27 -2.37 35.41
CA ASP A 487 -1.00 -1.64 35.57
C ASP A 487 -0.45 -1.23 34.20
N LEU A 488 -0.48 -2.15 33.22
CA LEU A 488 -0.01 -1.89 31.86
C LEU A 488 -0.88 -0.85 31.15
N THR A 489 -2.19 -0.86 31.41
CA THR A 489 -3.14 0.14 30.93
C THR A 489 -2.80 1.52 31.48
N GLY A 490 -2.52 1.63 32.79
CA GLY A 490 -2.11 2.88 33.42
C GLY A 490 -0.84 3.46 32.81
N GLU A 491 0.23 2.65 32.71
CA GLU A 491 1.50 3.07 32.09
C GLU A 491 1.31 3.55 30.64
N THR A 492 0.45 2.85 29.88
CA THR A 492 0.23 3.15 28.45
C THR A 492 -0.70 4.36 28.25
N PHE A 493 -1.68 4.56 29.13
CA PHE A 493 -2.51 5.76 29.14
C PHE A 493 -1.66 7.00 29.44
N ASP A 494 -0.75 6.93 30.42
CA ASP A 494 0.18 8.03 30.71
C ASP A 494 1.07 8.34 29.51
N LEU A 495 1.59 7.33 28.81
CA LEU A 495 2.33 7.53 27.56
C LEU A 495 1.46 8.22 26.50
N THR A 496 0.21 7.79 26.36
CA THR A 496 -0.75 8.37 25.41
C THR A 496 -0.91 9.87 25.65
N VAL A 497 -1.11 10.28 26.90
CA VAL A 497 -1.25 11.70 27.28
C VAL A 497 0.04 12.48 26.99
N ARG A 498 1.22 11.91 27.28
CA ARG A 498 2.51 12.56 26.97
C ARG A 498 2.73 12.73 25.47
N VAL A 499 2.42 11.73 24.65
CA VAL A 499 2.54 11.80 23.19
C VAL A 499 1.56 12.82 22.62
N ALA A 500 0.31 12.83 23.08
CA ALA A 500 -0.66 13.88 22.72
C ALA A 500 -0.16 15.27 23.11
N SER A 501 0.55 15.38 24.24
CA SER A 501 1.17 16.60 24.76
C SER A 501 2.46 17.03 24.05
N GLY A 502 2.93 16.27 23.05
CA GLY A 502 4.06 16.64 22.20
C GLY A 502 5.32 15.79 22.39
N GLU A 503 5.30 14.74 23.22
CA GLU A 503 6.38 13.74 23.20
C GLU A 503 6.37 13.03 21.82
N PRO A 504 7.48 12.99 21.07
CA PRO A 504 7.52 12.31 19.79
C PRO A 504 7.39 10.80 19.96
N SER A 505 6.55 10.13 19.18
CA SER A 505 6.50 8.67 19.12
C SER A 505 7.74 8.08 18.44
N ALA A 506 7.93 6.77 18.54
CA ALA A 506 9.00 6.05 17.84
C ALA A 506 8.98 6.30 16.33
N GLY A 507 7.77 6.42 15.75
CA GLY A 507 7.60 6.68 14.33
C GLY A 507 8.10 8.06 13.91
N GLU A 508 7.75 9.07 14.71
CA GLU A 508 8.17 10.46 14.48
C GLU A 508 9.69 10.60 14.60
N ARG A 509 10.31 9.91 15.58
CA ARG A 509 11.78 9.87 15.72
C ARG A 509 12.47 9.19 14.53
N ALA A 510 11.85 8.15 13.97
CA ALA A 510 12.35 7.48 12.77
C ALA A 510 12.14 8.34 11.50
N GLY A 511 11.25 9.33 11.55
CA GLY A 511 11.04 10.35 10.53
C GLY A 511 10.36 9.85 9.26
N HIS A 512 9.79 8.64 9.24
CA HIS A 512 9.18 8.06 8.05
C HIS A 512 7.65 7.93 8.23
N SER A 513 6.89 8.17 7.17
CA SER A 513 5.44 8.20 7.12
C SER A 513 4.94 7.99 5.70
N GLN A 514 3.74 7.41 5.54
CA GLN A 514 3.16 7.09 4.23
C GLN A 514 1.66 7.39 4.25
N VAL A 515 1.09 7.60 3.06
CA VAL A 515 -0.35 7.78 2.88
C VAL A 515 -0.82 6.84 1.78
N SER A 516 -1.90 6.12 2.05
CA SER A 516 -2.67 5.41 1.04
C SER A 516 -4.14 5.75 1.26
N ILE A 517 -4.82 6.25 0.24
CA ILE A 517 -6.28 6.44 0.29
C ILE A 517 -6.90 5.14 -0.21
N TRP A 518 -8.04 4.74 0.36
CA TRP A 518 -8.75 3.53 -0.07
C TRP A 518 -8.94 3.52 -1.60
N ARG A 519 -8.16 2.66 -2.28
CA ARG A 519 -7.89 2.82 -3.71
C ARG A 519 -9.10 2.56 -4.59
N ASN A 520 -9.02 3.06 -5.83
CA ASN A 520 -10.02 3.22 -6.89
C ASN A 520 -11.05 2.10 -7.06
N TRP A 521 -11.88 1.91 -6.04
CA TRP A 521 -12.90 0.90 -5.94
C TRP A 521 -14.28 1.46 -6.19
N ARG A 522 -14.88 0.98 -7.29
CA ARG A 522 -16.32 0.77 -7.41
C ARG A 522 -16.61 -0.03 -8.67
N GLN A 523 -16.83 -1.33 -8.52
CA GLN A 523 -17.78 -1.99 -9.40
C GLN A 523 -19.18 -1.49 -9.06
N SER A 524 -19.94 -1.03 -10.05
CA SER A 524 -21.25 -0.41 -9.83
C SER A 524 -22.36 -1.41 -9.52
N GLY A 525 -22.01 -2.69 -9.34
CA GLY A 525 -22.89 -3.82 -9.08
C GLY A 525 -22.24 -5.13 -9.53
N PRO A 526 -22.93 -6.27 -9.31
CA PRO A 526 -22.42 -7.56 -9.71
C PRO A 526 -22.31 -7.69 -11.23
N ARG A 527 -21.15 -8.12 -11.74
CA ARG A 527 -20.94 -8.55 -13.12
C ARG A 527 -21.11 -10.06 -13.26
N GLU A 528 -21.91 -10.49 -14.24
CA GLU A 528 -22.08 -11.90 -14.59
C GLU A 528 -20.73 -12.54 -14.96
N GLY A 529 -20.49 -13.78 -14.56
CA GLY A 529 -19.20 -14.47 -14.76
C GLY A 529 -18.10 -14.11 -13.74
N ILE A 530 -18.21 -12.98 -13.03
CA ILE A 530 -17.21 -12.57 -12.02
C ILE A 530 -17.75 -12.69 -10.58
N SER A 531 -18.97 -12.23 -10.34
CA SER A 531 -19.47 -12.04 -8.98
C SER A 531 -19.66 -13.34 -8.21
N ILE A 532 -19.37 -13.31 -6.91
CA ILE A 532 -19.65 -14.41 -5.97
C ILE A 532 -20.72 -14.05 -4.93
N THR A 533 -21.23 -15.05 -4.21
CA THR A 533 -22.26 -14.86 -3.16
C THR A 533 -21.67 -14.30 -1.87
N THR A 534 -22.49 -13.56 -1.13
CA THR A 534 -22.10 -12.86 0.12
C THR A 534 -21.88 -13.79 1.30
N ASP A 535 -22.31 -15.05 1.21
CA ASP A 535 -22.04 -16.09 2.20
C ASP A 535 -20.77 -16.90 1.89
N GLY A 536 -20.05 -16.56 0.82
CA GLY A 536 -18.81 -17.22 0.40
C GLY A 536 -18.98 -18.69 0.00
N ARG A 537 -20.20 -19.23 -0.02
CA ARG A 537 -20.47 -20.66 -0.30
C ARG A 537 -20.36 -21.00 -1.78
N THR A 538 -20.38 -19.99 -2.66
CA THR A 538 -20.06 -20.16 -4.07
C THR A 538 -18.55 -20.05 -4.26
N SER A 539 -17.83 -21.17 -4.15
CA SER A 539 -16.42 -21.24 -4.54
C SER A 539 -16.34 -21.19 -6.07
N ARG A 540 -15.76 -20.12 -6.62
CA ARG A 540 -15.31 -20.09 -8.02
C ARG A 540 -13.81 -20.24 -8.06
N ASP A 541 -13.30 -21.04 -8.99
CA ASP A 541 -11.87 -21.00 -9.28
C ASP A 541 -11.57 -19.66 -9.96
N LEU A 542 -10.51 -18.98 -9.53
CA LEU A 542 -10.06 -17.74 -10.14
C LEU A 542 -9.65 -17.96 -11.61
N ALA A 543 -9.29 -19.20 -11.98
CA ALA A 543 -9.04 -19.60 -13.35
C ALA A 543 -10.29 -19.57 -14.25
N ASP A 544 -11.49 -19.63 -13.66
CA ASP A 544 -12.77 -19.60 -14.39
C ASP A 544 -13.18 -18.17 -14.79
N LEU A 545 -12.49 -17.14 -14.27
CA LEU A 545 -12.75 -15.75 -14.62
C LEU A 545 -12.27 -15.45 -16.06
N PRO A 546 -12.94 -14.54 -16.80
CA PRO A 546 -12.54 -14.18 -18.16
C PRO A 546 -11.07 -13.77 -18.25
N ALA A 547 -10.36 -14.27 -19.26
CA ALA A 547 -8.92 -14.09 -19.41
C ALA A 547 -8.49 -12.62 -19.49
N GLU A 548 -9.31 -11.77 -20.09
CA GLU A 548 -9.10 -10.32 -20.17
C GLU A 548 -9.23 -9.62 -18.80
N ASP A 549 -10.23 -10.01 -18.00
CA ASP A 549 -10.51 -9.39 -16.70
C ASP A 549 -9.43 -9.72 -15.68
N ARG A 550 -8.86 -10.93 -15.78
CA ARG A 550 -7.74 -11.38 -14.95
C ARG A 550 -6.37 -10.96 -15.49
N ASP A 551 -6.32 -10.15 -16.54
CA ASP A 551 -5.11 -9.73 -17.25
C ASP A 551 -4.16 -10.91 -17.54
N ALA A 552 -4.71 -12.00 -18.09
CA ALA A 552 -3.96 -13.20 -18.38
C ALA A 552 -2.85 -12.92 -19.41
N PRO A 553 -1.66 -13.55 -19.26
CA PRO A 553 -0.58 -13.46 -20.23
C PRO A 553 -1.03 -13.82 -21.64
N LEU A 554 -0.50 -13.09 -22.63
CA LEU A 554 -0.73 -13.29 -24.06
C LEU A 554 0.49 -13.96 -24.72
N PRO A 555 0.42 -14.37 -26.01
CA PRO A 555 1.55 -14.99 -26.69
C PRO A 555 2.82 -14.13 -26.76
N GLY A 556 2.71 -12.81 -26.64
CA GLY A 556 3.86 -11.90 -26.69
C GLY A 556 4.52 -11.77 -28.06
N LEU A 557 3.78 -12.07 -29.12
CA LEU A 557 4.22 -11.87 -30.51
C LEU A 557 3.94 -10.44 -30.95
N PRO A 558 4.82 -9.81 -31.76
CA PRO A 558 4.57 -8.47 -32.27
C PRO A 558 3.41 -8.45 -33.25
N LEU A 559 2.84 -7.27 -33.48
CA LEU A 559 1.83 -7.05 -34.51
C LEU A 559 2.37 -7.39 -35.89
N GLU A 560 1.55 -8.10 -36.66
CA GLU A 560 1.80 -8.28 -38.09
C GLU A 560 1.42 -6.99 -38.83
N VAL A 561 2.41 -6.14 -39.05
CA VAL A 561 2.24 -4.87 -39.77
C VAL A 561 2.51 -5.05 -41.26
N ALA A 562 1.67 -4.46 -42.09
CA ALA A 562 1.87 -4.42 -43.54
C ALA A 562 2.66 -3.16 -43.90
N THR A 563 3.94 -3.09 -43.54
CA THR A 563 4.72 -1.88 -43.83
C THR A 563 5.00 -1.76 -45.34
N PRO A 564 4.68 -0.64 -46.00
CA PRO A 564 5.36 -0.24 -47.23
C PRO A 564 6.83 0.03 -46.90
N SER A 565 7.73 -0.30 -47.84
CA SER A 565 9.19 -0.13 -47.76
C SER A 565 9.63 1.14 -47.01
N ALA A 566 10.77 1.03 -46.32
CA ALA A 566 11.50 2.14 -45.69
C ALA A 566 11.48 3.39 -46.57
N ILE A 567 11.46 4.56 -45.91
CA ILE A 567 11.63 5.86 -46.56
C ILE A 567 12.80 5.74 -47.55
N GLU A 568 12.58 6.10 -48.82
CA GLU A 568 13.59 6.10 -49.88
C GLU A 568 14.63 7.22 -49.67
N THR A 569 15.24 7.26 -48.49
CA THR A 569 16.58 7.79 -48.25
C THR A 569 17.13 7.06 -47.03
N PRO A 570 17.90 5.98 -47.20
CA PRO A 570 18.58 5.35 -46.09
C PRO A 570 19.66 6.33 -45.61
N SER A 571 19.43 6.98 -44.47
CA SER A 571 20.54 7.32 -43.60
C SER A 571 21.17 5.98 -43.22
N THR A 572 22.23 5.60 -43.95
CA THR A 572 23.01 4.37 -43.73
C THR A 572 23.78 4.40 -42.41
N THR A 573 23.55 5.41 -41.58
CA THR A 573 24.04 5.60 -40.22
C THR A 573 22.82 5.92 -39.33
N GLY A 574 22.04 4.90 -38.95
CA GLY A 574 20.90 5.06 -38.04
C GLY A 574 21.28 5.83 -36.76
N PHE A 575 20.31 6.46 -36.11
CA PHE A 575 20.49 7.28 -34.90
C PHE A 575 21.38 6.55 -33.87
N PRO A 576 22.66 6.98 -33.70
CA PRO A 576 23.63 6.22 -32.93
C PRO A 576 23.43 6.43 -31.43
N VAL A 577 23.58 5.36 -30.67
CA VAL A 577 23.45 5.38 -29.20
C VAL A 577 24.69 4.80 -28.53
N THR A 578 25.01 5.29 -27.33
CA THR A 578 26.11 4.75 -26.49
C THR A 578 25.54 3.95 -25.32
N LEU A 579 25.58 2.63 -25.44
CA LEU A 579 25.07 1.69 -24.44
C LEU A 579 26.15 1.30 -23.42
N LEU A 580 25.71 0.69 -22.32
CA LEU A 580 26.56 0.02 -21.33
C LEU A 580 26.50 -1.48 -21.54
N ALA A 581 27.66 -2.09 -21.80
CA ALA A 581 27.84 -3.52 -21.93
C ALA A 581 28.36 -4.11 -20.61
N ALA A 582 27.61 -5.06 -20.05
CA ALA A 582 27.97 -5.74 -18.82
C ALA A 582 27.26 -7.10 -18.70
N ASP A 583 27.95 -8.13 -18.19
CA ASP A 583 27.44 -9.50 -18.02
C ASP A 583 26.75 -10.07 -19.28
N GLY A 584 27.31 -9.76 -20.46
CA GLY A 584 26.78 -10.20 -21.75
C GLY A 584 25.50 -9.47 -22.20
N ARG A 585 25.09 -8.40 -21.51
CA ARG A 585 23.93 -7.56 -21.84
C ARG A 585 24.39 -6.18 -22.30
N ARG A 586 23.61 -5.55 -23.17
CA ARG A 586 23.76 -4.16 -23.59
C ARG A 586 22.49 -3.40 -23.25
N ALA A 587 22.62 -2.29 -22.54
CA ALA A 587 21.48 -1.51 -22.09
C ALA A 587 21.84 -0.02 -21.94
N PRO A 588 20.88 0.91 -22.03
CA PRO A 588 21.12 2.33 -21.76
C PRO A 588 21.58 2.63 -20.33
N GLU A 589 21.20 1.78 -19.38
CA GLU A 589 21.54 1.95 -17.96
C GLU A 589 21.92 0.62 -17.31
N GLN A 590 22.61 0.68 -16.17
CA GLN A 590 22.95 -0.45 -15.32
C GLN A 590 22.55 -0.11 -13.88
N VAL A 591 21.28 -0.27 -13.55
CA VAL A 591 20.67 0.19 -12.29
C VAL A 591 20.95 -0.78 -11.15
N GLY A 592 21.25 -0.21 -9.98
CA GLY A 592 21.13 -0.88 -8.68
C GLY A 592 19.73 -0.63 -8.10
N LEU A 593 18.92 -1.67 -8.01
CA LEU A 593 17.51 -1.59 -7.62
C LEU A 593 17.31 -2.05 -6.18
N ILE A 594 16.64 -1.23 -5.36
CA ILE A 594 16.06 -1.64 -4.07
C ILE A 594 14.55 -1.67 -4.25
N LEU A 595 13.99 -2.87 -4.36
CA LEU A 595 12.59 -3.09 -4.66
C LEU A 595 11.83 -3.45 -3.37
N PRO A 596 11.04 -2.52 -2.78
CA PRO A 596 10.21 -2.84 -1.62
C PRO A 596 9.11 -3.83 -2.03
N THR A 597 8.76 -4.79 -1.18
CA THR A 597 7.65 -5.74 -1.44
C THR A 597 6.30 -5.25 -0.91
N SER A 598 6.30 -4.13 -0.18
CA SER A 598 5.12 -3.56 0.47
C SER A 598 5.22 -2.05 0.59
N LEU A 599 4.07 -1.37 0.72
CA LEU A 599 4.04 0.06 0.97
C LEU A 599 4.86 0.45 2.20
N CYS A 600 4.75 -0.31 3.30
CA CYS A 600 5.43 -0.06 4.57
C CYS A 600 6.96 0.03 4.44
N SER A 601 7.55 -0.73 3.50
CA SER A 601 9.01 -0.70 3.20
C SER A 601 9.39 0.37 2.16
N GLY A 602 8.43 1.01 1.50
CA GLY A 602 8.64 1.93 0.38
C GLY A 602 9.50 3.16 0.69
N GLN A 603 9.17 3.92 1.74
CA GLN A 603 9.99 5.10 2.08
C GLN A 603 11.37 4.72 2.61
N ILE A 604 11.50 3.57 3.28
CA ILE A 604 12.80 3.05 3.72
C ILE A 604 13.64 2.68 2.49
N ALA A 605 13.05 2.03 1.48
CA ALA A 605 13.73 1.76 0.21
C ALA A 605 14.21 3.04 -0.49
N LEU A 606 13.40 4.10 -0.51
CA LEU A 606 13.82 5.41 -1.04
C LEU A 606 15.04 5.98 -0.31
N ARG A 607 15.05 5.92 1.04
CA ARG A 607 16.19 6.38 1.85
C ARG A 607 17.44 5.55 1.60
N LEU A 608 17.29 4.23 1.56
CA LEU A 608 18.40 3.32 1.29
C LEU A 608 18.97 3.53 -0.11
N ALA A 609 18.14 3.76 -1.13
CA ALA A 609 18.61 4.07 -2.48
C ALA A 609 19.36 5.40 -2.53
N ALA A 610 18.84 6.44 -1.88
CA ALA A 610 19.53 7.74 -1.79
C ALA A 610 20.86 7.65 -1.05
N GLN A 611 20.92 6.92 0.07
CA GLN A 611 22.15 6.69 0.83
C GLN A 611 23.15 5.84 0.04
N ALA A 612 22.67 4.78 -0.64
CA ALA A 612 23.50 3.91 -1.47
C ALA A 612 24.14 4.67 -2.64
N GLU A 613 23.41 5.63 -3.23
CA GLU A 613 23.93 6.53 -4.26
C GLU A 613 25.01 7.45 -3.67
N ALA A 614 24.71 8.14 -2.57
CA ALA A 614 25.60 9.11 -1.94
C ALA A 614 26.93 8.48 -1.46
N ASP A 615 26.85 7.28 -0.87
CA ASP A 615 28.01 6.55 -0.33
C ASP A 615 28.65 5.59 -1.35
N ARG A 616 28.09 5.50 -2.56
CA ARG A 616 28.53 4.59 -3.63
C ARG A 616 28.64 3.13 -3.17
N TRP A 617 27.61 2.57 -2.51
CA TRP A 617 27.64 1.19 -1.97
C TRP A 617 27.94 0.13 -3.04
N ALA A 618 27.50 0.34 -4.28
CA ALA A 618 27.75 -0.53 -5.43
C ALA A 618 28.99 -0.12 -6.26
N GLY A 619 29.76 0.88 -5.81
CA GLY A 619 30.91 1.43 -6.54
C GLY A 619 30.54 1.92 -7.94
N ASP A 620 31.40 1.61 -8.92
CA ASP A 620 31.19 1.93 -10.33
C ASP A 620 30.49 0.80 -11.11
N ALA A 621 29.95 -0.21 -10.42
CA ALA A 621 29.29 -1.33 -11.07
C ALA A 621 27.95 -0.92 -11.69
N VAL A 622 27.27 0.07 -11.09
CA VAL A 622 25.95 0.56 -11.50
C VAL A 622 26.04 2.01 -11.97
N SER A 623 25.12 2.44 -12.84
CA SER A 623 24.99 3.82 -13.30
C SER A 623 24.23 4.72 -12.33
N ARG A 624 23.31 4.16 -11.53
CA ARG A 624 22.57 4.83 -10.45
C ARG A 624 21.82 3.83 -9.57
N MET A 625 21.41 4.28 -8.39
CA MET A 625 20.54 3.58 -7.45
C MET A 625 19.08 4.04 -7.57
N VAL A 626 18.15 3.10 -7.52
CA VAL A 626 16.71 3.36 -7.67
C VAL A 626 15.92 2.54 -6.65
N ALA A 627 14.85 3.13 -6.12
CA ALA A 627 13.81 2.41 -5.41
C ALA A 627 12.43 2.69 -6.01
N LEU A 628 11.54 1.70 -5.93
CA LEU A 628 10.22 1.72 -6.55
C LEU A 628 9.12 1.49 -5.50
N PRO A 629 8.79 2.50 -4.68
CA PRO A 629 7.76 2.40 -3.66
C PRO A 629 6.37 2.30 -4.31
N HIS A 630 5.54 1.38 -3.83
CA HIS A 630 4.19 1.14 -4.34
C HIS A 630 3.21 0.83 -3.21
N THR A 631 1.91 0.88 -3.49
CA THR A 631 0.83 0.63 -2.52
C THR A 631 0.48 -0.85 -2.30
N GLU A 632 1.00 -1.75 -3.15
CA GLU A 632 0.65 -3.17 -3.11
C GLU A 632 1.48 -3.97 -2.08
N GLY A 633 1.13 -5.24 -1.88
CA GLY A 633 1.85 -6.19 -1.01
C GLY A 633 1.14 -6.49 0.32
N CYS A 634 0.62 -5.47 0.99
CA CYS A 634 -0.24 -5.60 2.18
C CYS A 634 -1.70 -5.37 1.74
N GLY A 635 -2.62 -6.32 1.91
CA GLY A 635 -4.06 -6.10 1.64
C GLY A 635 -4.53 -6.17 0.17
N SER A 636 -3.67 -6.53 -0.79
CA SER A 636 -4.11 -6.80 -2.17
C SER A 636 -4.95 -8.09 -2.24
N SER A 637 -6.07 -8.03 -2.96
CA SER A 637 -6.90 -9.21 -3.21
C SER A 637 -6.10 -10.28 -3.96
N GLY A 638 -6.23 -11.54 -3.53
CA GLY A 638 -5.49 -12.63 -4.17
C GLY A 638 -5.84 -12.83 -5.64
N GLY A 639 -5.29 -13.87 -6.27
CA GLY A 639 -5.64 -14.21 -7.64
C GLY A 639 -5.07 -13.21 -8.65
N ALA A 640 -5.90 -12.72 -9.56
CA ALA A 640 -5.46 -11.96 -10.73
C ALA A 640 -4.65 -10.69 -10.40
N SER A 641 -5.04 -9.96 -9.35
CA SER A 641 -4.34 -8.73 -8.98
C SER A 641 -2.96 -9.03 -8.39
N GLU A 642 -2.84 -10.09 -7.60
CA GLU A 642 -1.57 -10.61 -7.08
C GLU A 642 -0.67 -11.12 -8.22
N GLU A 643 -1.23 -11.81 -9.23
CA GLU A 643 -0.46 -12.27 -10.42
C GLU A 643 0.08 -11.11 -11.25
N THR A 644 -0.73 -10.05 -11.46
CA THR A 644 -0.30 -8.84 -12.17
C THR A 644 0.77 -8.09 -11.37
N PHE A 645 0.60 -7.99 -10.05
CA PHE A 645 1.61 -7.44 -9.16
C PHE A 645 2.93 -8.23 -9.25
N ALA A 646 2.88 -9.56 -9.10
CA ALA A 646 4.05 -10.42 -9.18
C ALA A 646 4.76 -10.30 -10.53
N ARG A 647 4.00 -10.34 -11.63
CA ARG A 647 4.53 -10.13 -12.99
C ARG A 647 5.23 -8.79 -13.13
N THR A 648 4.63 -7.72 -12.62
CA THR A 648 5.19 -6.37 -12.66
C THR A 648 6.53 -6.29 -11.91
N MET A 649 6.57 -6.82 -10.69
CA MET A 649 7.77 -6.84 -9.84
C MET A 649 8.89 -7.67 -10.46
N LEU A 650 8.58 -8.87 -10.97
CA LEU A 650 9.54 -9.71 -11.70
C LEU A 650 10.07 -9.00 -12.96
N GLY A 651 9.22 -8.22 -13.63
CA GLY A 651 9.58 -7.37 -14.76
C GLY A 651 10.76 -6.45 -14.44
N TYR A 652 10.68 -5.72 -13.33
CA TYR A 652 11.76 -4.82 -12.88
C TYR A 652 12.99 -5.57 -12.37
N LEU A 653 12.82 -6.68 -11.64
CA LEU A 653 13.94 -7.51 -11.19
C LEU A 653 14.76 -8.08 -12.36
N LEU A 654 14.08 -8.43 -13.45
CA LEU A 654 14.68 -9.04 -14.63
C LEU A 654 14.87 -8.06 -15.80
N HIS A 655 14.67 -6.77 -15.55
CA HIS A 655 14.74 -5.73 -16.57
C HIS A 655 16.15 -5.66 -17.19
N PRO A 656 16.28 -5.37 -18.51
CA PRO A 656 17.59 -5.22 -19.15
C PRO A 656 18.51 -4.20 -18.47
N ASN A 657 17.94 -3.10 -17.97
CA ASN A 657 18.67 -2.07 -17.21
C ASN A 657 19.03 -2.51 -15.77
N THR A 658 18.41 -3.55 -15.20
CA THR A 658 18.69 -3.96 -13.81
C THR A 658 19.95 -4.84 -13.77
N ARG A 659 21.01 -4.33 -13.12
CA ARG A 659 22.26 -5.06 -12.92
C ARG A 659 22.30 -5.78 -11.58
N MET A 660 21.93 -5.05 -10.53
CA MET A 660 21.85 -5.54 -9.16
C MET A 660 20.46 -5.23 -8.63
N ALA A 661 19.83 -6.18 -7.94
CA ALA A 661 18.54 -5.97 -7.32
C ALA A 661 18.45 -6.64 -5.96
N LEU A 662 17.95 -5.90 -4.98
CA LEU A 662 17.63 -6.36 -3.64
C LEU A 662 16.14 -6.15 -3.40
N LEU A 663 15.47 -7.18 -2.88
CA LEU A 663 14.12 -7.03 -2.35
C LEU A 663 14.19 -6.67 -0.87
N LEU A 664 13.45 -5.61 -0.53
CA LEU A 664 13.29 -5.15 0.84
C LEU A 664 11.88 -5.48 1.31
N GLU A 665 11.76 -6.47 2.18
CA GLU A 665 10.50 -6.80 2.79
C GLU A 665 10.27 -6.04 4.09
N HIS A 666 9.00 -5.88 4.42
CA HIS A 666 8.65 -5.45 5.76
C HIS A 666 8.62 -6.65 6.70
N GLY A 667 7.90 -7.72 6.33
CA GLY A 667 7.82 -9.02 6.99
C GLY A 667 6.41 -9.49 7.35
N CYS A 668 5.37 -8.66 7.15
CA CYS A 668 3.96 -8.96 7.46
C CYS A 668 3.02 -8.98 6.26
N GLU A 669 3.49 -8.53 5.11
CA GLU A 669 2.82 -8.57 3.82
C GLU A 669 2.51 -10.00 3.36
N LYS A 670 1.60 -10.11 2.40
CA LYS A 670 1.21 -11.37 1.80
C LYS A 670 2.31 -11.91 0.88
N THR A 671 2.96 -11.02 0.12
CA THR A 671 3.98 -11.32 -0.89
C THR A 671 5.39 -11.01 -0.37
N HIS A 672 5.85 -11.79 0.62
CA HIS A 672 7.16 -11.64 1.25
C HIS A 672 8.32 -12.16 0.36
N ASN A 673 9.57 -12.05 0.80
CA ASN A 673 10.76 -12.44 0.04
C ASN A 673 10.70 -13.89 -0.47
N ASP A 674 10.27 -14.86 0.34
CA ASP A 674 10.16 -16.26 -0.12
C ASP A 674 9.12 -16.45 -1.24
N TYR A 675 8.06 -15.64 -1.27
CA TYR A 675 7.09 -15.67 -2.39
C TYR A 675 7.80 -15.27 -3.69
N PHE A 676 8.53 -14.17 -3.69
CA PHE A 676 9.28 -13.72 -4.86
C PHE A 676 10.43 -14.64 -5.23
N ARG A 677 11.05 -15.31 -4.25
CA ARG A 677 12.01 -16.39 -4.50
C ARG A 677 11.38 -17.53 -5.30
N SER A 678 10.18 -17.99 -4.91
CA SER A 678 9.43 -19.00 -5.67
C SER A 678 9.10 -18.53 -7.08
N ARG A 679 8.56 -17.30 -7.21
CA ARG A 679 8.21 -16.73 -8.51
C ARG A 679 9.42 -16.59 -9.45
N LEU A 680 10.59 -16.24 -8.93
CA LEU A 680 11.82 -16.20 -9.73
C LEU A 680 12.21 -17.60 -10.24
N VAL A 681 12.13 -18.63 -9.38
CA VAL A 681 12.40 -20.03 -9.79
C VAL A 681 11.41 -20.49 -10.87
N GLU A 682 10.12 -20.20 -10.68
CA GLU A 682 9.07 -20.50 -11.65
C GLU A 682 9.31 -19.80 -12.99
N ALA A 683 9.85 -18.57 -12.96
CA ALA A 683 10.27 -17.82 -14.15
C ALA A 683 11.63 -18.27 -14.73
N GLY A 684 12.26 -19.31 -14.18
CA GLY A 684 13.56 -19.82 -14.64
C GLY A 684 14.76 -18.93 -14.29
N ALA A 685 14.60 -18.00 -13.33
CA ALA A 685 15.66 -17.14 -12.83
C ALA A 685 16.30 -17.73 -11.56
N ASP A 686 17.60 -17.47 -11.37
CA ASP A 686 18.35 -17.88 -10.18
C ASP A 686 18.16 -16.85 -9.04
N PRO A 687 17.46 -17.20 -7.94
CA PRO A 687 17.22 -16.27 -6.84
C PRO A 687 18.49 -15.88 -6.06
N SER A 688 19.59 -16.63 -6.19
CA SER A 688 20.86 -16.33 -5.51
C SER A 688 21.53 -15.05 -6.03
N ARG A 689 21.09 -14.56 -7.19
CA ARG A 689 21.56 -13.31 -7.80
C ARG A 689 20.97 -12.05 -7.16
N PHE A 690 19.98 -12.20 -6.27
CA PHE A 690 19.26 -11.10 -5.67
C PHE A 690 19.59 -10.95 -4.18
N GLY A 691 19.47 -9.73 -3.69
CA GLY A 691 19.53 -9.41 -2.27
C GLY A 691 18.19 -9.62 -1.59
N TRP A 692 18.23 -10.00 -0.32
CA TRP A 692 17.04 -10.25 0.49
C TRP A 692 17.26 -9.63 1.86
N ALA A 693 16.44 -8.64 2.21
CA ALA A 693 16.48 -7.95 3.49
C ALA A 693 15.06 -7.79 4.05
N SER A 694 14.92 -7.75 5.37
CA SER A 694 13.64 -7.71 6.08
C SER A 694 13.73 -6.75 7.26
N ILE A 695 12.92 -5.69 7.25
CA ILE A 695 12.92 -4.70 8.34
C ILE A 695 12.60 -5.37 9.68
N GLN A 696 11.56 -6.21 9.72
CA GLN A 696 11.08 -6.83 10.96
C GLN A 696 11.93 -8.02 11.42
N ALA A 697 12.52 -8.78 10.48
CA ALA A 697 13.32 -9.94 10.83
C ALA A 697 14.79 -9.61 11.11
N ASP A 698 15.32 -8.54 10.51
CA ASP A 698 16.73 -8.14 10.68
C ASP A 698 16.98 -7.24 11.89
N GLY A 699 15.94 -6.75 12.57
CA GLY A 699 16.07 -5.98 13.79
C GLY A 699 15.98 -4.46 13.60
N GLY A 700 15.08 -4.01 12.73
CA GLY A 700 14.75 -2.58 12.61
C GLY A 700 15.60 -1.87 11.56
N LEU A 701 15.51 -0.53 11.57
CA LEU A 701 16.00 0.31 10.47
C LEU A 701 17.53 0.33 10.37
N ASP A 702 18.24 0.39 11.49
CA ASP A 702 19.71 0.43 11.48
C ASP A 702 20.32 -0.89 11.00
N ALA A 703 19.78 -2.01 11.50
CA ALA A 703 20.27 -3.34 11.15
C ALA A 703 20.01 -3.68 9.68
N VAL A 704 18.82 -3.36 9.15
CA VAL A 704 18.51 -3.57 7.74
C VAL A 704 19.36 -2.67 6.84
N THR A 705 19.64 -1.42 7.25
CA THR A 705 20.53 -0.51 6.51
C THR A 705 21.92 -1.10 6.38
N ALA A 706 22.48 -1.63 7.47
CA ALA A 706 23.79 -2.30 7.45
C ALA A 706 23.78 -3.52 6.52
N ARG A 707 22.74 -4.38 6.61
CA ARG A 707 22.62 -5.56 5.73
C ARG A 707 22.57 -5.19 4.25
N VAL A 708 21.76 -4.20 3.89
CA VAL A 708 21.60 -3.76 2.49
C VAL A 708 22.92 -3.20 1.96
N ARG A 709 23.61 -2.35 2.73
CA ARG A 709 24.94 -1.85 2.39
C ARG A 709 25.94 -2.98 2.16
N ASP A 710 26.02 -3.91 3.11
CA ASP A 710 26.97 -5.01 3.06
C ASP A 710 26.70 -5.92 1.85
N TRP A 711 25.43 -6.12 1.48
CA TRP A 711 25.06 -6.88 0.27
C TRP A 711 25.54 -6.20 -1.01
N PHE A 712 25.25 -4.90 -1.21
CA PHE A 712 25.74 -4.17 -2.39
C PHE A 712 27.26 -4.14 -2.47
N GLY A 713 27.95 -4.01 -1.33
CA GLY A 713 29.41 -4.02 -1.25
C GLY A 713 30.05 -5.42 -1.35
N SER A 714 29.28 -6.50 -1.28
CA SER A 714 29.82 -7.88 -1.27
C SER A 714 30.31 -8.37 -2.64
N PHE A 715 29.90 -7.71 -3.72
CA PHE A 715 30.25 -8.11 -5.08
C PHE A 715 31.41 -7.28 -5.63
N ASN A 716 32.39 -7.95 -6.22
CA ASN A 716 33.45 -7.30 -6.99
C ASN A 716 33.10 -7.32 -8.49
N LEU A 717 32.09 -6.54 -8.88
CA LEU A 717 31.67 -6.44 -10.28
C LEU A 717 32.49 -5.36 -11.01
N PRO A 718 32.94 -5.60 -12.25
CA PRO A 718 33.61 -4.58 -13.04
C PRO A 718 32.61 -3.47 -13.44
N SER A 719 33.15 -2.28 -13.67
CA SER A 719 32.41 -1.19 -14.31
C SER A 719 31.94 -1.60 -15.70
N PRO A 720 30.73 -1.19 -16.12
CA PRO A 720 30.23 -1.47 -17.45
C PRO A 720 31.06 -0.78 -18.54
N GLU A 721 31.25 -1.44 -19.68
CA GLU A 721 31.96 -0.89 -20.84
C GLU A 721 31.01 -0.06 -21.70
N GLN A 722 31.45 1.11 -22.18
CA GLN A 722 30.68 1.88 -23.15
C GLN A 722 30.84 1.29 -24.55
N VAL A 723 29.72 0.95 -25.19
CA VAL A 723 29.69 0.38 -26.55
C VAL A 723 28.78 1.19 -27.46
N GLN A 724 29.13 1.26 -28.74
CA GLN A 724 28.30 1.92 -29.75
C GLN A 724 27.21 0.97 -30.24
N GLY A 725 26.01 1.51 -30.43
CA GLY A 725 24.83 0.83 -30.94
C GLY A 725 23.93 1.79 -31.72
N THR A 726 22.70 1.37 -32.01
CA THR A 726 21.67 2.22 -32.63
C THR A 726 20.36 2.17 -31.84
N VAL A 727 19.41 3.05 -32.16
CA VAL A 727 18.03 2.97 -31.64
C VAL A 727 17.34 1.62 -31.91
N GLY A 728 17.84 0.81 -32.86
CA GLY A 728 17.37 -0.55 -33.11
C GLY A 728 17.74 -1.57 -32.03
N GLU A 729 18.61 -1.23 -31.08
CA GLU A 729 18.88 -2.04 -29.89
C GLU A 729 17.99 -1.66 -28.69
N LEU A 730 17.05 -0.71 -28.88
CA LEU A 730 16.20 -0.20 -27.82
C LEU A 730 14.78 -0.80 -27.84
N THR A 731 14.20 -0.86 -26.66
CA THR A 731 12.75 -1.00 -26.45
C THR A 731 12.20 0.33 -25.94
N VAL A 732 11.39 1.00 -26.76
CA VAL A 732 10.84 2.33 -26.47
C VAL A 732 9.32 2.26 -26.38
N ALA A 733 8.71 2.93 -25.41
CA ALA A 733 7.27 3.15 -25.44
C ALA A 733 6.95 4.50 -26.08
N LEU A 734 5.87 4.56 -26.88
CA LEU A 734 5.32 5.80 -27.41
C LEU A 734 3.97 6.09 -26.76
N GLU A 735 3.78 7.32 -26.29
CA GLU A 735 2.53 7.79 -25.71
C GLU A 735 2.17 9.19 -26.22
N ALA A 736 0.90 9.55 -26.17
CA ALA A 736 0.46 10.94 -26.38
C ALA A 736 -0.58 11.36 -25.33
N ARG A 737 -0.44 12.58 -24.82
CA ARG A 737 -1.33 13.17 -23.82
C ARG A 737 -1.78 14.55 -24.28
N GLY A 738 -3.06 14.84 -24.07
CA GLY A 738 -3.71 16.03 -24.61
C GLY A 738 -4.11 15.87 -26.07
N LYS A 739 -4.23 17.00 -26.77
CA LYS A 739 -4.73 17.04 -28.14
C LYS A 739 -3.69 16.47 -29.12
N LEU A 740 -4.10 15.43 -29.86
CA LEU A 740 -3.29 14.85 -30.93
C LEU A 740 -3.71 15.42 -32.29
N THR A 741 -2.77 16.06 -33.00
CA THR A 741 -3.00 16.51 -34.39
C THR A 741 -2.63 15.41 -35.38
N ARG A 742 -3.12 15.51 -36.61
CA ARG A 742 -2.73 14.58 -37.69
C ARG A 742 -1.21 14.56 -37.91
N GLU A 743 -0.59 15.73 -37.87
CA GLU A 743 0.85 15.90 -38.07
C GLU A 743 1.65 15.23 -36.95
N THR A 744 1.21 15.40 -35.69
CA THR A 744 1.80 14.73 -34.53
C THR A 744 1.60 13.22 -34.60
N ALA A 745 0.41 12.75 -35.00
CA ALA A 745 0.13 11.33 -35.18
C ALA A 745 1.05 10.70 -36.24
N GLU A 746 1.22 11.37 -37.39
CA GLU A 746 2.15 10.95 -38.44
C GLU A 746 3.60 10.94 -37.93
N THR A 747 4.03 11.97 -37.18
CA THR A 747 5.36 12.06 -36.56
C THR A 747 5.65 10.89 -35.63
N MET A 748 4.75 10.61 -34.68
CA MET A 748 4.93 9.51 -33.71
C MET A 748 4.97 8.14 -34.41
N ALA A 749 4.19 7.96 -35.48
CA ALA A 749 4.24 6.76 -36.30
C ALA A 749 5.58 6.59 -37.03
N LEU A 750 6.16 7.68 -37.57
CA LEU A 750 7.47 7.67 -38.22
C LEU A 750 8.59 7.30 -37.25
N ILE A 751 8.59 7.87 -36.03
CA ILE A 751 9.54 7.52 -34.97
C ILE A 751 9.50 6.02 -34.68
N GLY A 752 8.30 5.47 -34.45
CA GLY A 752 8.19 4.04 -34.14
C GLY A 752 8.56 3.13 -35.31
N ARG A 753 8.27 3.54 -36.55
CA ARG A 753 8.69 2.82 -37.76
C ARG A 753 10.21 2.76 -37.90
N GLU A 754 10.91 3.84 -37.58
CA GLU A 754 12.37 3.86 -37.62
C GLU A 754 12.97 2.90 -36.58
N ILE A 755 12.47 2.94 -35.34
CA ILE A 755 12.94 2.05 -34.26
C ILE A 755 12.72 0.58 -34.64
N VAL A 756 11.51 0.21 -35.05
CA VAL A 756 11.18 -1.17 -35.43
C VAL A 756 11.91 -1.58 -36.71
N GLY A 757 12.04 -0.67 -37.69
CA GLY A 757 12.78 -0.90 -38.93
C GLY A 757 14.27 -1.14 -38.72
N ALA A 758 14.85 -0.53 -37.68
CA ALA A 758 16.22 -0.76 -37.24
C ALA A 758 16.40 -2.06 -36.40
N GLY A 759 15.32 -2.79 -36.11
CA GLY A 759 15.34 -4.04 -35.35
C GLY A 759 14.92 -3.91 -33.88
N GLY A 760 14.54 -2.71 -33.45
CA GLY A 760 14.11 -2.41 -32.08
C GLY A 760 12.65 -2.77 -31.81
N SER A 761 12.16 -2.35 -30.65
CA SER A 761 10.76 -2.60 -30.25
C SER A 761 10.06 -1.31 -29.86
N VAL A 762 8.79 -1.22 -30.22
CA VAL A 762 7.90 -0.13 -29.79
C VAL A 762 6.72 -0.70 -29.04
N VAL A 763 6.45 -0.19 -27.85
CA VAL A 763 5.32 -0.58 -27.01
C VAL A 763 4.31 0.57 -26.93
N LEU A 764 3.04 0.26 -27.16
CA LEU A 764 1.91 1.19 -27.05
C LEU A 764 0.95 0.72 -25.95
N SER A 765 0.22 1.66 -25.36
CA SER A 765 -0.88 1.36 -24.44
C SER A 765 -2.16 1.02 -25.21
N SER A 766 -2.89 -0.03 -24.81
CA SER A 766 -4.18 -0.38 -25.41
C SER A 766 -5.28 0.67 -25.21
N ARG A 767 -5.05 1.63 -24.29
CA ARG A 767 -5.94 2.77 -24.04
C ARG A 767 -5.27 4.13 -24.28
N GLY A 768 -4.07 4.13 -24.88
CA GLY A 768 -3.33 5.35 -25.21
C GLY A 768 -3.94 6.09 -26.40
N ALA A 769 -3.77 7.42 -26.42
CA ALA A 769 -4.39 8.28 -27.44
C ALA A 769 -3.91 7.93 -28.87
N LEU A 770 -2.62 7.58 -29.01
CA LEU A 770 -2.03 7.16 -30.30
C LEU A 770 -2.79 5.98 -30.91
N LEU A 771 -3.06 4.93 -30.11
CA LEU A 771 -3.71 3.74 -30.64
C LEU A 771 -5.18 4.01 -31.02
N THR A 772 -5.84 4.97 -30.38
CA THR A 772 -7.22 5.37 -30.73
C THR A 772 -7.32 6.20 -32.00
N ASP A 773 -6.23 6.84 -32.44
CA ASP A 773 -6.20 7.67 -33.64
C ASP A 773 -6.06 6.85 -34.93
N GLU A 774 -6.98 7.03 -35.89
CA GLU A 774 -6.96 6.34 -37.18
C GLU A 774 -5.74 6.70 -38.04
N GLY A 775 -5.31 7.97 -37.99
CA GLY A 775 -4.18 8.48 -38.74
C GLY A 775 -2.87 7.84 -38.29
N PHE A 776 -2.66 7.77 -36.98
CA PHE A 776 -1.53 7.05 -36.38
C PHE A 776 -1.54 5.58 -36.78
N ARG A 777 -2.66 4.85 -36.62
CA ARG A 777 -2.73 3.42 -36.97
C ARG A 777 -2.43 3.18 -38.45
N TYR A 778 -2.97 4.02 -39.33
CA TYR A 778 -2.67 3.93 -40.75
C TYR A 778 -1.19 4.18 -41.05
N ALA A 779 -0.61 5.25 -40.47
CA ALA A 779 0.78 5.61 -40.67
C ALA A 779 1.77 4.59 -40.08
N ALA A 780 1.45 3.99 -38.93
CA ALA A 780 2.30 3.04 -38.21
C ALA A 780 2.17 1.61 -38.75
N PHE A 781 0.95 1.15 -39.04
CA PHE A 781 0.65 -0.27 -39.32
C PHE A 781 0.19 -0.54 -40.76
N GLY A 782 -0.06 0.51 -41.55
CA GLY A 782 -0.61 0.41 -42.91
C GLY A 782 -2.12 0.15 -42.97
N SER A 783 -2.82 0.20 -41.84
CA SER A 783 -4.25 -0.06 -41.72
C SER A 783 -4.89 0.79 -40.62
N PRO A 784 -6.10 1.34 -40.81
CA PRO A 784 -6.82 2.05 -39.75
C PRO A 784 -7.55 1.11 -38.78
N ALA A 785 -7.51 -0.21 -39.02
CA ALA A 785 -8.20 -1.20 -38.20
C ALA A 785 -7.77 -1.13 -36.72
N ALA A 786 -8.72 -1.39 -35.82
CA ALA A 786 -8.40 -1.55 -34.40
C ALA A 786 -7.47 -2.75 -34.19
N VAL A 787 -6.63 -2.65 -33.16
CA VAL A 787 -5.60 -3.62 -32.85
C VAL A 787 -5.78 -4.14 -31.44
N GLU A 788 -5.73 -5.46 -31.29
CA GLU A 788 -5.83 -6.11 -30.00
C GLU A 788 -4.48 -6.10 -29.24
N PRO A 789 -4.50 -6.16 -27.90
CA PRO A 789 -3.28 -6.30 -27.11
C PRO A 789 -2.47 -7.54 -27.52
N THR A 790 -1.15 -7.39 -27.57
CA THR A 790 -0.19 -8.48 -27.82
C THR A 790 0.46 -9.01 -26.55
N ILE A 791 0.47 -8.19 -25.50
CA ILE A 791 1.04 -8.49 -24.18
C ILE A 791 0.08 -8.02 -23.07
N ALA A 792 0.02 -8.77 -21.98
CA ALA A 792 -0.65 -8.35 -20.74
C ALA A 792 0.09 -7.19 -20.07
N HIS A 793 -0.52 -6.56 -19.06
CA HIS A 793 0.13 -5.46 -18.33
C HIS A 793 1.44 -5.94 -17.69
N GLY A 794 2.55 -5.23 -17.95
CA GLY A 794 3.87 -5.60 -17.42
C GLY A 794 4.44 -6.91 -17.95
N GLN A 795 3.83 -7.53 -18.98
CA GLN A 795 4.34 -8.77 -19.54
C GLN A 795 5.56 -8.52 -20.45
N ARG A 796 6.65 -9.23 -20.17
CA ARG A 796 7.83 -9.27 -21.03
C ARG A 796 7.57 -10.03 -22.33
N PHE A 797 8.17 -9.57 -23.42
CA PHE A 797 8.14 -10.19 -24.74
C PHE A 797 9.55 -10.49 -25.23
N ALA A 798 9.67 -11.46 -26.14
CA ALA A 798 10.97 -12.00 -26.57
C ALA A 798 11.39 -11.59 -27.99
N VAL A 799 10.43 -11.15 -28.81
CA VAL A 799 10.66 -10.86 -30.23
C VAL A 799 10.51 -9.36 -30.44
N PRO A 800 11.48 -8.67 -31.07
CA PRO A 800 11.33 -7.26 -31.35
C PRO A 800 10.19 -6.94 -32.33
N GLY A 801 9.58 -5.77 -32.18
CA GLY A 801 8.55 -5.27 -33.08
C GLY A 801 7.57 -4.32 -32.40
N TRP A 802 6.40 -4.16 -33.01
CA TRP A 802 5.29 -3.39 -32.43
C TRP A 802 4.51 -4.26 -31.44
N HIS A 803 4.36 -3.77 -30.22
CA HIS A 803 3.55 -4.41 -29.18
C HIS A 803 2.50 -3.45 -28.63
N VAL A 804 1.35 -4.00 -28.28
CA VAL A 804 0.28 -3.30 -27.57
C VAL A 804 0.10 -3.95 -26.21
N MET A 805 0.33 -3.17 -25.15
CA MET A 805 0.16 -3.60 -23.76
C MET A 805 -1.27 -3.37 -23.30
N ARG A 806 -1.89 -4.42 -22.75
CA ARG A 806 -3.21 -4.32 -22.15
C ARG A 806 -3.17 -3.34 -20.97
N MET A 807 -4.12 -2.40 -20.95
CA MET A 807 -4.31 -1.46 -19.86
C MET A 807 -5.73 -1.56 -19.27
N PRO A 808 -5.86 -1.77 -17.94
CA PRO A 808 -7.16 -1.79 -17.26
C PRO A 808 -7.76 -0.38 -17.09
N GLY A 809 -6.93 0.63 -16.87
CA GLY A 809 -7.31 2.04 -16.67
C GLY A 809 -6.59 3.00 -17.62
N THR A 810 -6.73 4.31 -17.38
CA THR A 810 -6.06 5.37 -18.16
C THR A 810 -5.01 6.15 -17.38
N ASP A 811 -4.83 5.83 -16.09
CA ASP A 811 -3.81 6.44 -15.22
C ASP A 811 -2.42 6.34 -15.86
N TRP A 812 -1.74 7.48 -15.94
CA TRP A 812 -0.45 7.58 -16.60
C TRP A 812 0.64 6.80 -15.87
N MET A 813 0.66 6.86 -14.54
CA MET A 813 1.74 6.26 -13.76
C MET A 813 1.61 4.73 -13.70
N GLU A 814 0.38 4.21 -13.71
CA GLU A 814 0.12 2.78 -13.95
C GLU A 814 0.59 2.35 -15.35
N THR A 815 0.31 3.15 -16.38
CA THR A 815 0.73 2.86 -17.77
C THR A 815 2.26 2.80 -17.86
N ALA A 816 2.96 3.83 -17.36
CA ALA A 816 4.42 3.89 -17.38
C ALA A 816 5.05 2.76 -16.55
N THR A 817 4.42 2.37 -15.43
CA THR A 817 4.86 1.25 -14.62
C THR A 817 4.74 -0.08 -15.36
N GLY A 818 3.65 -0.30 -16.10
CA GLY A 818 3.49 -1.47 -16.97
C GLY A 818 4.54 -1.51 -18.09
N PHE A 819 4.83 -0.38 -18.73
CA PHE A 819 5.87 -0.29 -19.76
C PHE A 819 7.22 -0.72 -19.21
N GLY A 820 7.64 -0.16 -18.06
CA GLY A 820 8.91 -0.52 -17.44
C GLY A 820 8.97 -1.99 -17.04
N ALA A 821 7.91 -2.55 -16.46
CA ALA A 821 7.89 -3.99 -16.15
C ALA A 821 7.98 -4.87 -17.41
N GLY A 822 7.40 -4.43 -18.53
CA GLY A 822 7.47 -5.12 -19.82
C GLY A 822 8.87 -5.15 -20.46
N GLY A 823 9.80 -4.34 -19.97
CA GLY A 823 11.17 -4.24 -20.51
C GLY A 823 11.46 -2.96 -21.29
N VAL A 824 10.55 -1.98 -21.27
CA VAL A 824 10.75 -0.67 -21.90
C VAL A 824 11.89 0.07 -21.20
N GLN A 825 12.88 0.48 -21.98
CA GLN A 825 14.08 1.17 -21.48
C GLN A 825 13.92 2.69 -21.46
N GLN A 826 12.95 3.22 -22.21
CA GLN A 826 12.68 4.64 -22.34
C GLN A 826 11.25 4.88 -22.87
N VAL A 827 10.60 5.96 -22.42
CA VAL A 827 9.32 6.41 -22.98
C VAL A 827 9.53 7.73 -23.73
N LEU A 828 8.96 7.86 -24.92
CA LEU A 828 8.78 9.15 -25.60
C LEU A 828 7.28 9.49 -25.54
N ALA A 829 6.95 10.59 -24.85
CA ALA A 829 5.58 11.05 -24.69
C ALA A 829 5.39 12.38 -25.42
N HIS A 830 4.46 12.43 -26.36
CA HIS A 830 3.93 13.70 -26.84
C HIS A 830 3.01 14.29 -25.76
N VAL A 831 3.20 15.56 -25.44
CA VAL A 831 2.35 16.29 -24.48
C VAL A 831 1.77 17.55 -25.11
N ALA A 832 0.49 17.81 -24.85
CA ALA A 832 -0.19 19.04 -25.22
C ALA A 832 -1.13 19.48 -24.08
N GLY A 833 -1.07 20.75 -23.69
CA GLY A 833 -1.85 21.34 -22.60
C GLY A 833 -1.25 21.16 -21.19
N GLY A 834 -0.20 20.36 -21.05
CA GLY A 834 0.45 20.10 -19.75
C GLY A 834 1.74 19.31 -19.90
N THR A 835 2.27 18.86 -18.76
CA THR A 835 3.46 18.00 -18.65
C THR A 835 3.12 16.71 -17.92
N LEU A 836 4.04 15.75 -17.93
CA LEU A 836 3.89 14.47 -17.24
C LEU A 836 4.86 14.32 -16.07
N SER A 837 4.50 13.47 -15.12
CA SER A 837 5.47 12.95 -14.17
C SER A 837 6.26 11.81 -14.81
N ALA A 838 7.55 11.77 -14.55
CA ALA A 838 8.39 10.66 -15.01
C ALA A 838 8.21 9.43 -14.10
N GLN A 839 8.50 8.25 -14.64
CA GLN A 839 8.57 7.03 -13.85
C GLN A 839 9.99 6.88 -13.26
N ARG A 840 10.12 6.47 -11.99
CA ARG A 840 11.41 6.48 -11.25
C ARG A 840 12.54 5.64 -11.88
N PHE A 841 12.19 4.58 -12.60
CA PHE A 841 13.11 3.61 -13.21
C PHE A 841 13.34 3.86 -14.70
N VAL A 842 12.31 4.18 -15.47
CA VAL A 842 12.33 4.35 -16.92
C VAL A 842 12.25 5.85 -17.23
N PRO A 843 13.26 6.42 -17.91
CA PRO A 843 13.23 7.82 -18.31
C PRO A 843 12.04 8.10 -19.24
N VAL A 844 11.32 9.20 -18.97
CA VAL A 844 10.23 9.72 -19.80
C VAL A 844 10.74 10.99 -20.48
N VAL A 845 10.78 10.97 -21.81
CA VAL A 845 11.16 12.11 -22.65
C VAL A 845 9.90 12.82 -23.10
N GLU A 846 9.74 14.07 -22.69
CA GLU A 846 8.60 14.89 -23.07
C GLU A 846 8.89 15.68 -24.35
N PHE A 847 8.05 15.45 -25.35
CA PHE A 847 8.13 16.05 -26.66
C PHE A 847 6.85 16.85 -26.94
N SER A 848 6.97 18.05 -27.50
CA SER A 848 5.79 18.76 -28.00
C SER A 848 6.08 19.53 -29.27
N ASN A 849 5.08 19.56 -30.15
CA ASN A 849 4.99 20.45 -31.31
C ASN A 849 3.80 21.42 -31.19
N ASP A 850 3.10 21.42 -30.04
CA ASP A 850 1.96 22.28 -29.80
C ASP A 850 2.46 23.68 -29.34
N PRO A 851 2.19 24.76 -30.10
CA PRO A 851 2.76 26.08 -29.81
C PRO A 851 2.40 26.64 -28.44
N GLU A 852 1.18 26.37 -27.95
CA GLU A 852 0.73 26.84 -26.64
C GLU A 852 1.48 26.11 -25.52
N THR A 853 1.62 24.79 -25.66
CA THR A 853 2.38 23.95 -24.73
C THR A 853 3.85 24.35 -24.69
N VAL A 854 4.48 24.57 -25.84
CA VAL A 854 5.88 25.01 -25.91
C VAL A 854 6.07 26.38 -25.25
N ALA A 855 5.13 27.31 -25.46
CA ALA A 855 5.20 28.63 -24.86
C ALA A 855 5.04 28.60 -23.32
N LYS A 856 4.19 27.70 -22.80
CA LYS A 856 3.83 27.60 -21.38
C LYS A 856 4.78 26.70 -20.57
N TYR A 857 5.22 25.59 -21.16
CA TYR A 857 5.96 24.50 -20.51
C TYR A 857 7.30 24.17 -21.20
N GLY A 858 7.80 24.99 -22.13
CA GLY A 858 9.04 24.70 -22.87
C GLY A 858 10.27 24.42 -21.98
N ASP A 859 10.31 25.00 -20.79
CA ASP A 859 11.35 24.73 -19.79
C ASP A 859 11.28 23.31 -19.21
N ASP A 860 10.13 22.64 -19.29
CA ASP A 860 9.92 21.25 -18.86
C ASP A 860 10.02 20.24 -20.02
N LEU A 861 9.91 20.67 -21.28
CA LEU A 861 10.00 19.79 -22.45
C LEU A 861 11.45 19.39 -22.77
N ASP A 862 11.69 18.11 -23.02
CA ASP A 862 13.01 17.59 -23.42
C ASP A 862 13.31 17.86 -24.89
N ALA A 863 12.28 17.93 -25.73
CA ALA A 863 12.40 18.19 -27.15
C ALA A 863 11.19 18.96 -27.70
N VAL A 864 11.45 19.84 -28.67
CA VAL A 864 10.41 20.64 -29.33
C VAL A 864 10.43 20.35 -30.82
N GLY A 865 9.33 19.81 -31.34
CA GLY A 865 9.15 19.55 -32.76
C GLY A 865 8.84 20.83 -33.53
N SER A 866 9.53 21.04 -34.65
CA SER A 866 9.24 22.10 -35.62
C SER A 866 9.43 21.56 -37.03
N GLY A 867 8.73 22.13 -38.01
CA GLY A 867 8.84 21.70 -39.41
C GLY A 867 7.79 20.66 -39.78
N ASP A 868 8.05 19.83 -40.79
CA ASP A 868 7.12 18.76 -41.21
C ASP A 868 7.25 17.49 -40.32
N PRO A 869 6.36 16.48 -40.45
CA PRO A 869 6.43 15.26 -39.64
C PRO A 869 7.77 14.51 -39.67
N GLN A 870 8.52 14.60 -40.78
CA GLN A 870 9.80 13.92 -40.92
C GLN A 870 10.89 14.64 -40.13
N GLU A 871 10.92 15.97 -40.21
CA GLU A 871 11.82 16.82 -39.41
C GLU A 871 11.53 16.67 -37.91
N GLN A 872 10.24 16.65 -37.54
CA GLN A 872 9.82 16.42 -36.16
C GLN A 872 10.20 15.02 -35.65
N ALA A 873 10.06 13.99 -36.49
CA ALA A 873 10.45 12.63 -36.13
C ALA A 873 11.96 12.51 -35.90
N GLN A 874 12.77 13.22 -36.70
CA GLN A 874 14.21 13.29 -36.49
C GLN A 874 14.55 13.87 -35.11
N VAL A 875 13.92 14.97 -34.71
CA VAL A 875 14.11 15.58 -33.38
C VAL A 875 13.75 14.60 -32.26
N GLY A 876 12.61 13.90 -32.38
CA GLY A 876 12.20 12.89 -31.40
C GLY A 876 13.20 11.73 -31.28
N LEU A 877 13.73 11.24 -32.41
CA LEU A 877 14.73 10.17 -32.45
C LEU A 877 16.10 10.61 -31.90
N GLU A 878 16.50 11.85 -32.13
CA GLU A 878 17.70 12.45 -31.53
C GLU A 878 17.56 12.55 -30.00
N ALA A 879 16.41 13.00 -29.51
CA ALA A 879 16.13 13.06 -28.07
C ALA A 879 16.14 11.66 -27.42
N ILE A 880 15.58 10.65 -28.09
CA ILE A 880 15.69 9.25 -27.67
C ILE A 880 17.16 8.84 -27.56
N ALA A 881 17.94 9.09 -28.63
CA ALA A 881 19.34 8.68 -28.69
C ALA A 881 20.21 9.39 -27.65
N ASP A 882 19.97 10.67 -27.36
CA ASP A 882 20.69 11.46 -26.37
C ASP A 882 20.47 10.94 -24.95
N VAL A 883 19.22 10.64 -24.59
CA VAL A 883 18.89 10.07 -23.28
C VAL A 883 19.41 8.65 -23.15
N ALA A 884 19.24 7.80 -24.17
CA ALA A 884 19.79 6.43 -24.17
C ALA A 884 21.33 6.41 -24.07
N SER A 885 21.98 7.45 -24.60
CA SER A 885 23.43 7.66 -24.50
C SER A 885 23.86 8.36 -23.22
N ARG A 886 22.93 8.70 -22.33
CA ARG A 886 23.16 9.45 -21.08
C ARG A 886 23.79 10.84 -21.32
N ARG A 887 23.56 11.43 -22.50
CA ARG A 887 23.95 12.83 -22.83
C ARG A 887 22.94 13.84 -22.32
N HIS A 888 21.69 13.40 -22.14
CA HIS A 888 20.58 14.19 -21.59
C HIS A 888 19.90 13.42 -20.46
N VAL A 889 19.59 14.10 -19.35
CA VAL A 889 18.73 13.55 -18.29
C VAL A 889 17.36 14.21 -18.46
N PRO A 890 16.28 13.43 -18.65
CA PRO A 890 14.98 14.02 -18.86
C PRO A 890 14.57 14.97 -17.73
N LYS A 891 13.95 16.08 -18.09
CA LYS A 891 13.69 17.21 -17.18
C LYS A 891 12.77 16.82 -16.02
N ALA A 892 11.73 16.02 -16.26
CA ALA A 892 10.86 15.51 -15.19
C ALA A 892 11.59 14.63 -14.16
N VAL A 893 12.63 13.90 -14.59
CA VAL A 893 13.50 13.14 -13.66
C VAL A 893 14.40 14.10 -12.89
N ALA A 894 15.02 15.06 -13.58
CA ALA A 894 15.93 16.03 -12.97
C ALA A 894 15.25 16.94 -11.94
N SER A 895 13.98 17.28 -12.13
CA SER A 895 13.19 18.12 -11.22
C SER A 895 12.57 17.36 -10.04
N GLY A 896 12.68 16.03 -10.01
CA GLY A 896 12.05 15.20 -8.97
C GLY A 896 10.54 15.00 -9.17
N ASN A 897 9.97 15.41 -10.30
CA ASN A 897 8.57 15.13 -10.68
C ASN A 897 8.40 13.65 -11.09
N VAL A 898 8.62 12.75 -10.13
CA VAL A 898 8.68 11.30 -10.38
C VAL A 898 7.66 10.51 -9.56
N GLY A 899 7.12 9.46 -10.17
CA GLY A 899 6.15 8.55 -9.57
C GLY A 899 6.47 7.07 -9.80
N PHE A 900 5.73 6.21 -9.09
CA PHE A 900 5.66 4.77 -9.35
C PHE A 900 4.32 4.26 -8.81
N GLN A 901 3.55 3.56 -9.64
CA GLN A 901 2.23 3.08 -9.25
C GLN A 901 1.89 1.78 -9.96
N ILE A 902 1.52 0.77 -9.18
CA ILE A 902 1.10 -0.53 -9.71
C ILE A 902 -0.42 -0.54 -9.87
N THR A 903 -0.88 -1.05 -11.01
CA THR A 903 -2.30 -1.27 -11.25
C THR A 903 -2.82 -2.47 -10.46
N ARG A 904 -4.06 -2.36 -9.96
CA ARG A 904 -4.79 -3.49 -9.36
C ARG A 904 -5.60 -4.28 -10.39
N GLY A 905 -5.58 -3.87 -11.66
CA GLY A 905 -6.42 -4.48 -12.69
C GLY A 905 -7.91 -4.25 -12.45
N LEU A 906 -8.76 -4.95 -13.18
CA LEU A 906 -10.22 -4.82 -13.08
C LEU A 906 -10.82 -5.52 -11.84
N LEU A 907 -10.07 -6.47 -11.27
CA LEU A 907 -10.52 -7.34 -10.18
C LEU A 907 -9.86 -7.04 -8.83
N GLY A 908 -8.79 -6.23 -8.78
CA GLY A 908 -8.05 -6.06 -7.53
C GLY A 908 -8.83 -5.23 -6.50
N THR A 909 -9.03 -5.79 -5.30
CA THR A 909 -9.62 -5.14 -4.10
C THR A 909 -8.62 -4.92 -2.97
N SER A 910 -8.97 -4.03 -2.04
CA SER A 910 -8.38 -4.04 -0.70
C SER A 910 -9.22 -4.91 0.23
N MET A 911 -8.59 -5.92 0.84
CA MET A 911 -9.12 -6.63 2.00
C MET A 911 -8.22 -6.37 3.18
#